data_AF-A0AAD5G6G5-F1
#
_entry.id   AF-A0AAD5G6G5-F1
#
_cell.length_a   1.000
_cell.length_b   1.000
_cell.length_c   1.000
_cell.angle_alpha   90.00
_cell.angle_beta   90.00
_cell.angle_gamma   90.00
#
_symmetry.space_group_name_H-M   'P 1'
#
loop_
_entity.id
_entity.type
_entity.pdbx_description
1 polymer ?
#
loop_
_entity_poly.entity_id
_entity_poly.type
_entity_poly.pdbx_seq_one_letter_code
_entity_poly.pdbx_strand_id
1 'polypeptide(L)'
;MEGSTLLCASTSLPTSLPLLHYYPVKFLTPFKPSKCFSRRTLTCIKPHPIPISSSLHPTTATQETVEASDTESQYVEIGYISSVHGLQGEVRVKPSTDFPELRFSEPGKRWLKQQLLGREIIQEVELLEGRGHHGQKSWIVKFNDVDKVEQAQQLVGSTILVLDEDRPELEEGDFYARDLAGMRVMLKETGEPVGTVVNVFDVGGNDLLQVKLDSSLEKIDKNGNLKSEAPLVWIPFVEAIVPHVDLNAREMIITPPKGLLELNVRSDERSKKERRQLEWKERKKFQKQLIAAKKKLCEMEQKHVFDGLRHGEKAQRNLLADQILDVNSQLLQVALQTIETPSERWQFSKFLTAFDTEKTKDVFKVSKGCLVSEGVKPTISKIAERRSALVSSGKVANILVVEGDMLKTSDSEGTDSLIQRLVEMENCHTTPLILICPDNTIETFQNLMSNNDYFGFDPEKVWILEEEKLPVVNSSPGENKKHKILMKSPWEILQTPVGSGGVISLLSSHNIMESLAAMGVEYIEISSVDQRHIGGENLLGLVDSSEAHVGIKTFNGIDGVDNDFYLVFSINFLTQLTKRANKLTFHAVLRSNQHVEMVDKEWADITPSSHNSYEFRSSIYSCLEGCSLDKVCVMEIVD
;
A
#
# COMPACT_ATOMS: atom_id res chain seq x y z
N MET A 1 -26.49 -33.20 -5.80
CA MET A 1 -26.30 -34.05 -4.62
C MET A 1 -25.47 -33.22 -3.69
N GLU A 2 -26.11 -32.65 -2.68
CA GLU A 2 -25.58 -31.58 -1.84
C GLU A 2 -25.20 -32.16 -0.48
N GLY A 3 -24.08 -31.70 0.08
CA GLY A 3 -23.67 -32.07 1.44
C GLY A 3 -24.52 -31.31 2.47
N SER A 4 -25.17 -32.07 3.35
CA SER A 4 -26.14 -31.55 4.31
C SER A 4 -25.51 -31.12 5.62
N THR A 5 -25.89 -29.93 6.11
CA THR A 5 -25.62 -29.46 7.47
C THR A 5 -26.35 -30.30 8.52
N LEU A 6 -25.65 -30.62 9.61
CA LEU A 6 -26.19 -31.02 10.91
C LEU A 6 -25.64 -29.94 11.87
N LEU A 7 -26.40 -29.13 12.61
CA LEU A 7 -27.65 -29.35 13.35
C LEU A 7 -28.79 -28.37 12.96
N CYS A 8 -30.02 -28.66 13.37
CA CYS A 8 -31.26 -28.01 12.86
C CYS A 8 -31.63 -26.64 13.48
N ALA A 9 -32.29 -25.76 12.69
CA ALA A 9 -32.70 -24.39 13.06
C ALA A 9 -34.14 -24.01 12.61
N SER A 10 -34.74 -22.94 13.19
CA SER A 10 -35.92 -22.16 12.66
C SER A 10 -36.32 -20.99 13.61
N THR A 11 -36.28 -19.68 13.24
CA THR A 11 -37.27 -18.77 12.57
C THR A 11 -38.60 -18.45 13.31
N SER A 12 -39.19 -17.23 13.36
CA SER A 12 -38.79 -15.84 12.98
C SER A 12 -39.89 -14.77 13.26
N LEU A 13 -39.54 -13.47 13.41
CA LEU A 13 -40.37 -12.23 13.21
C LEU A 13 -41.52 -11.94 14.25
N PRO A 14 -42.12 -10.70 14.37
CA PRO A 14 -42.29 -9.63 13.36
C PRO A 14 -42.11 -8.13 13.80
N THR A 15 -42.54 -7.23 12.90
CA THR A 15 -42.34 -5.77 12.76
C THR A 15 -43.36 -4.86 13.46
N SER A 16 -42.97 -3.64 13.91
CA SER A 16 -43.76 -2.38 13.72
C SER A 16 -43.05 -1.09 14.21
N LEU A 17 -43.26 0.01 13.48
CA LEU A 17 -42.79 1.40 13.71
C LEU A 17 -43.78 2.21 14.60
N PRO A 18 -43.41 3.38 15.20
CA PRO A 18 -43.58 4.67 14.49
C PRO A 18 -42.53 5.79 14.77
N LEU A 19 -42.64 6.83 13.94
CA LEU A 19 -41.82 8.05 13.82
C LEU A 19 -42.00 9.07 14.96
N LEU A 20 -41.03 9.98 15.13
CA LEU A 20 -41.29 11.37 15.58
C LEU A 20 -40.28 12.38 14.99
N HIS A 21 -40.66 13.66 14.99
CA HIS A 21 -40.20 14.68 14.03
C HIS A 21 -39.05 15.61 14.50
N TYR A 22 -38.42 16.21 13.48
CA TYR A 22 -37.56 17.41 13.47
C TYR A 22 -37.97 18.56 14.42
N TYR A 23 -36.98 19.38 14.85
CA TYR A 23 -36.81 20.79 14.40
C TYR A 23 -35.39 21.33 14.76
N PRO A 24 -34.79 22.27 13.98
CA PRO A 24 -33.45 22.81 14.22
C PRO A 24 -33.46 24.28 14.72
N VAL A 25 -32.33 24.75 15.27
CA VAL A 25 -32.12 26.18 15.60
C VAL A 25 -30.84 26.72 14.93
N LYS A 26 -30.94 27.92 14.38
CA LYS A 26 -29.91 28.61 13.58
C LYS A 26 -29.08 29.60 14.41
N PHE A 27 -27.81 29.74 14.02
CA PHE A 27 -26.95 30.93 14.02
C PHE A 27 -27.06 32.00 15.12
N LEU A 28 -25.90 32.39 15.68
CA LEU A 28 -25.40 33.78 15.61
C LEU A 28 -23.90 33.89 15.98
N THR A 29 -23.16 34.67 15.19
CA THR A 29 -21.83 35.28 15.44
C THR A 29 -22.05 36.83 15.44
N PRO A 30 -21.12 37.75 15.81
CA PRO A 30 -19.65 37.67 15.66
C PRO A 30 -18.75 38.48 16.67
N PHE A 31 -17.46 38.62 16.33
CA PHE A 31 -16.41 39.57 16.78
C PHE A 31 -15.51 39.33 18.03
N LYS A 32 -14.25 38.96 17.73
CA LYS A 32 -12.91 39.50 18.14
C LYS A 32 -12.82 40.72 19.12
N PRO A 33 -11.60 41.08 19.63
CA PRO A 33 -10.45 40.29 20.15
C PRO A 33 -9.76 40.93 21.41
N SER A 34 -8.77 40.28 22.07
CA SER A 34 -7.52 40.97 22.54
C SER A 34 -6.49 40.13 23.35
N LYS A 35 -5.21 40.36 22.97
CA LYS A 35 -3.92 40.46 23.71
C LYS A 35 -3.66 39.74 25.07
N CYS A 36 -2.52 39.02 25.05
CA CYS A 36 -1.42 38.94 26.03
C CYS A 36 -1.56 39.60 27.43
N PHE A 37 -1.15 38.89 28.50
CA PHE A 37 0.22 39.00 29.06
C PHE A 37 0.51 38.05 30.25
N SER A 38 1.82 37.89 30.54
CA SER A 38 2.43 37.67 31.86
C SER A 38 2.44 36.27 32.51
N ARG A 39 3.66 35.79 32.77
CA ARG A 39 3.98 34.77 33.80
C ARG A 39 3.71 35.32 35.20
N ARG A 40 3.21 34.49 36.11
CA ARG A 40 3.61 34.48 37.53
C ARG A 40 3.76 33.05 38.04
N THR A 41 4.60 32.88 39.05
CA THR A 41 5.12 31.61 39.58
C THR A 41 4.54 31.29 40.96
N LEU A 42 4.72 30.03 41.40
CA LEU A 42 4.42 29.49 42.74
C LEU A 42 2.90 29.32 43.01
N THR A 43 2.42 28.33 43.77
CA THR A 43 3.04 27.34 44.68
C THR A 43 2.50 25.92 44.45
N CYS A 44 3.19 24.91 45.03
CA CYS A 44 2.74 23.52 45.08
C CYS A 44 1.59 23.33 46.08
N ILE A 45 0.48 22.72 45.66
CA ILE A 45 -0.57 22.17 46.53
C ILE A 45 -0.88 20.75 46.04
N LYS A 46 -0.81 19.76 46.93
CA LYS A 46 -1.19 18.37 46.66
C LYS A 46 -2.72 18.23 46.64
N PRO A 47 -3.34 17.61 45.62
CA PRO A 47 -4.71 17.14 45.72
C PRO A 47 -4.78 15.68 46.18
N HIS A 48 -5.61 15.40 47.19
CA HIS A 48 -6.12 14.05 47.45
C HIS A 48 -7.08 13.62 46.33
N PRO A 49 -7.18 12.32 46.02
CA PRO A 49 -8.16 11.82 45.06
C PRO A 49 -9.56 11.78 45.69
N ILE A 50 -10.54 12.37 45.01
CA ILE A 50 -11.97 12.11 45.23
C ILE A 50 -12.46 11.28 44.03
N PRO A 51 -13.16 10.16 44.24
CA PRO A 51 -13.64 9.33 43.13
C PRO A 51 -14.79 10.00 42.39
N ILE A 52 -14.70 10.05 41.07
CA ILE A 52 -15.82 10.41 40.18
C ILE A 52 -16.48 9.11 39.71
N SER A 53 -17.77 8.97 39.98
CA SER A 53 -18.60 7.92 39.40
C SER A 53 -18.87 8.23 37.92
N SER A 54 -18.53 7.31 37.03
CA SER A 54 -18.98 7.35 35.63
C SER A 54 -19.70 6.06 35.29
N SER A 55 -21.03 6.15 35.20
CA SER A 55 -21.90 5.09 34.69
C SER A 55 -21.63 4.85 33.20
N LEU A 56 -21.19 3.63 32.87
CA LEU A 56 -21.17 3.12 31.52
C LEU A 56 -21.76 1.71 31.54
N HIS A 57 -22.86 1.52 30.82
CA HIS A 57 -23.43 0.20 30.58
C HIS A 57 -22.53 -0.59 29.63
N PRO A 58 -22.14 -1.83 29.97
CA PRO A 58 -21.72 -2.82 28.98
C PRO A 58 -22.96 -3.51 28.41
N THR A 59 -23.06 -3.57 27.09
CA THR A 59 -23.95 -4.51 26.38
C THR A 59 -23.48 -5.94 26.66
N THR A 60 -24.35 -6.76 27.26
CA THR A 60 -24.05 -8.15 27.58
C THR A 60 -24.10 -9.02 26.32
N ALA A 61 -22.94 -9.33 25.76
CA ALA A 61 -22.73 -10.59 25.03
C ALA A 61 -22.09 -11.55 26.04
N THR A 62 -22.72 -12.70 26.28
CA THR A 62 -22.21 -13.69 27.24
C THR A 62 -20.96 -14.33 26.67
N GLN A 63 -19.81 -14.13 27.31
CA GLN A 63 -18.55 -14.80 26.98
C GLN A 63 -18.25 -15.82 28.09
N GLU A 64 -18.33 -17.10 27.78
CA GLU A 64 -17.77 -18.13 28.65
C GLU A 64 -16.25 -18.19 28.41
N THR A 65 -15.49 -18.02 29.49
CA THR A 65 -14.02 -18.05 29.47
C THR A 65 -13.61 -19.27 30.25
N VAL A 66 -13.27 -20.36 29.54
CA VAL A 66 -12.73 -21.56 30.19
C VAL A 66 -11.26 -21.28 30.52
N GLU A 67 -10.99 -20.82 31.73
CA GLU A 67 -9.64 -20.75 32.28
C GLU A 67 -9.15 -22.18 32.59
N ALA A 68 -8.05 -22.59 31.96
CA ALA A 68 -7.40 -23.86 32.23
C ALA A 68 -6.83 -23.84 33.65
N SER A 69 -7.53 -24.49 34.58
CA SER A 69 -7.01 -24.85 35.89
C SER A 69 -6.61 -26.33 35.86
N ASP A 70 -5.31 -26.59 36.04
CA ASP A 70 -4.77 -27.95 36.16
C ASP A 70 -5.22 -28.57 37.49
N THR A 71 -6.43 -29.11 37.49
CA THR A 71 -6.92 -30.03 38.50
C THR A 71 -7.87 -30.98 37.80
N GLU A 72 -7.56 -32.28 37.83
CA GLU A 72 -8.44 -33.36 37.34
C GLU A 72 -9.75 -33.31 38.13
N SER A 73 -10.66 -32.48 37.64
CA SER A 73 -11.99 -32.33 38.19
C SER A 73 -12.75 -33.55 37.73
N GLN A 74 -12.83 -34.54 38.63
CA GLN A 74 -13.56 -35.81 38.46
C GLN A 74 -15.00 -35.61 37.96
N TYR A 75 -15.53 -34.39 38.06
CA TYR A 75 -16.89 -34.01 37.73
C TYR A 75 -16.96 -32.99 36.58
N VAL A 76 -17.97 -33.16 35.72
CA VAL A 76 -18.35 -32.22 34.66
C VAL A 76 -19.67 -31.57 35.02
N GLU A 77 -19.74 -30.23 34.93
CA GLU A 77 -20.98 -29.47 35.16
C GLU A 77 -21.92 -29.64 33.96
N ILE A 78 -23.18 -30.05 34.18
CA ILE A 78 -24.16 -30.31 33.10
C ILE A 78 -25.37 -29.37 33.11
N GLY A 79 -25.59 -28.62 34.18
CA GLY A 79 -26.65 -27.60 34.26
C GLY A 79 -26.89 -27.12 35.68
N TYR A 80 -27.67 -26.04 35.84
CA TYR A 80 -27.94 -25.44 37.16
C TYR A 80 -29.43 -25.44 37.51
N ILE A 81 -29.72 -25.66 38.79
CA ILE A 81 -31.09 -25.64 39.33
C ILE A 81 -31.53 -24.18 39.52
N SER A 82 -32.45 -23.74 38.68
CA SER A 82 -32.88 -22.33 38.56
C SER A 82 -34.11 -21.96 39.39
N SER A 83 -35.03 -22.91 39.63
CA SER A 83 -36.23 -22.70 40.46
C SER A 83 -36.84 -24.04 40.89
N VAL A 84 -37.79 -24.02 41.82
CA VAL A 84 -38.71 -25.15 42.06
C VAL A 84 -39.72 -25.29 40.90
N HIS A 85 -40.37 -26.45 40.81
CA HIS A 85 -41.52 -26.70 39.93
C HIS A 85 -42.58 -27.55 40.65
N GLY A 86 -43.86 -27.28 40.39
CA GLY A 86 -44.97 -28.01 40.98
C GLY A 86 -45.04 -27.95 42.51
N LEU A 87 -45.74 -28.94 43.10
CA LEU A 87 -45.82 -29.14 44.56
C LEU A 87 -45.13 -30.42 45.05
N GLN A 88 -44.64 -31.26 44.13
CA GLN A 88 -44.18 -32.63 44.39
C GLN A 88 -42.64 -32.77 44.43
N GLY A 89 -41.95 -31.69 44.82
CA GLY A 89 -40.48 -31.66 44.96
C GLY A 89 -39.68 -31.55 43.66
N GLU A 90 -40.34 -31.35 42.51
CA GLU A 90 -39.65 -31.17 41.23
C GLU A 90 -38.86 -29.85 41.18
N VAL A 91 -37.79 -29.83 40.39
CA VAL A 91 -36.99 -28.62 40.17
C VAL A 91 -36.75 -28.35 38.68
N ARG A 92 -36.51 -27.07 38.36
CA ARG A 92 -36.25 -26.58 37.02
C ARG A 92 -34.76 -26.36 36.80
N VAL A 93 -34.16 -27.17 35.93
CA VAL A 93 -32.76 -27.09 35.53
C VAL A 93 -32.64 -26.26 34.26
N LYS A 94 -31.62 -25.42 34.14
CA LYS A 94 -31.17 -24.94 32.83
C LYS A 94 -29.92 -25.72 32.43
N PRO A 95 -29.89 -26.31 31.22
CA PRO A 95 -28.75 -27.11 30.78
C PRO A 95 -27.52 -26.24 30.51
N SER A 96 -26.36 -26.82 30.78
CA SER A 96 -25.02 -26.33 30.43
C SER A 96 -24.26 -27.45 29.68
N THR A 97 -24.99 -28.22 28.88
CA THR A 97 -24.53 -29.42 28.18
C THR A 97 -25.28 -29.57 26.86
N ASP A 98 -24.61 -30.08 25.84
CA ASP A 98 -25.19 -30.29 24.50
C ASP A 98 -26.04 -31.56 24.39
N PHE A 99 -25.97 -32.43 25.41
CA PHE A 99 -26.73 -33.68 25.50
C PHE A 99 -27.80 -33.64 26.62
N PRO A 100 -28.65 -32.60 26.72
CA PRO A 100 -29.50 -32.44 27.91
C PRO A 100 -30.61 -33.51 27.96
N GLU A 101 -31.07 -34.03 26.82
CA GLU A 101 -31.98 -35.18 26.75
C GLU A 101 -31.39 -36.40 27.46
N LEU A 102 -30.15 -36.79 27.13
CA LEU A 102 -29.43 -37.90 27.75
C LEU A 102 -29.18 -37.63 29.24
N ARG A 103 -28.72 -36.42 29.58
CA ARG A 103 -28.34 -36.07 30.96
C ARG A 103 -29.50 -35.96 31.94
N PHE A 104 -30.69 -35.56 31.47
CA PHE A 104 -31.84 -35.24 32.33
C PHE A 104 -33.08 -36.12 32.14
N SER A 105 -33.22 -36.88 31.04
CA SER A 105 -34.36 -37.81 30.90
C SER A 105 -34.10 -39.15 31.60
N GLU A 106 -32.84 -39.61 31.58
CA GLU A 106 -32.48 -40.95 32.06
C GLU A 106 -32.25 -40.98 33.58
N PRO A 107 -32.94 -41.85 34.33
CA PRO A 107 -32.73 -42.00 35.76
C PRO A 107 -31.30 -42.46 36.08
N GLY A 108 -30.76 -42.06 37.22
CA GLY A 108 -29.46 -42.54 37.70
C GLY A 108 -28.71 -41.57 38.61
N LYS A 109 -27.48 -41.93 38.95
CA LYS A 109 -26.62 -41.14 39.84
C LYS A 109 -26.22 -39.81 39.19
N ARG A 110 -26.27 -38.73 39.97
CA ARG A 110 -25.78 -37.39 39.66
C ARG A 110 -25.16 -36.82 40.94
N TRP A 111 -24.51 -35.67 40.86
CA TRP A 111 -24.04 -34.95 42.04
C TRP A 111 -24.54 -33.51 42.04
N LEU A 112 -24.84 -32.97 43.22
CA LEU A 112 -25.18 -31.55 43.40
C LEU A 112 -24.02 -30.84 44.09
N LYS A 113 -23.53 -29.79 43.44
CA LYS A 113 -22.56 -28.83 43.96
C LYS A 113 -23.29 -27.64 44.56
N GLN A 114 -23.07 -27.40 45.85
CA GLN A 114 -23.69 -26.32 46.61
C GLN A 114 -22.64 -25.50 47.38
N GLN A 115 -22.86 -24.18 47.46
CA GLN A 115 -22.04 -23.29 48.28
C GLN A 115 -22.73 -23.03 49.63
N LEU A 116 -22.36 -23.81 50.66
CA LEU A 116 -22.93 -23.72 52.00
C LEU A 116 -21.91 -23.12 52.98
N LEU A 117 -22.30 -22.03 53.65
CA LEU A 117 -21.46 -21.31 54.63
C LEU A 117 -20.06 -20.92 54.09
N GLY A 118 -19.97 -20.62 52.79
CA GLY A 118 -18.71 -20.27 52.12
C GLY A 118 -17.79 -21.45 51.80
N ARG A 119 -18.27 -22.69 51.90
CA ARG A 119 -17.58 -23.91 51.46
C ARG A 119 -18.36 -24.58 50.34
N GLU A 120 -17.63 -25.15 49.39
CA GLU A 120 -18.18 -26.00 48.35
C GLU A 120 -18.44 -27.40 48.93
N ILE A 121 -19.63 -27.94 48.70
CA ILE A 121 -20.03 -29.29 49.09
C ILE A 121 -20.61 -29.97 47.84
N ILE A 122 -20.11 -31.16 47.53
CA ILE A 122 -20.61 -32.03 46.47
C ILE A 122 -21.31 -33.21 47.15
N GLN A 123 -22.59 -33.42 46.83
CA GLN A 123 -23.41 -34.51 47.37
C GLN A 123 -23.96 -35.38 46.24
N GLU A 124 -23.84 -36.70 46.38
CA GLU A 124 -24.50 -37.66 45.48
C GLU A 124 -26.02 -37.60 45.63
N VAL A 125 -26.73 -37.59 44.51
CA VAL A 125 -28.19 -37.67 44.41
C VAL A 125 -28.60 -38.64 43.32
N GLU A 126 -29.78 -39.22 43.44
CA GLU A 126 -30.37 -40.07 42.41
C GLU A 126 -31.45 -39.29 41.66
N LEU A 127 -31.26 -39.11 40.35
CA LEU A 127 -32.26 -38.59 39.42
C LEU A 127 -33.27 -39.70 39.15
N LEU A 128 -34.56 -39.45 39.43
CA LEU A 128 -35.63 -40.44 39.25
C LEU A 128 -36.34 -40.31 37.89
N GLU A 129 -36.55 -39.07 37.45
CA GLU A 129 -37.20 -38.75 36.18
C GLU A 129 -36.86 -37.32 35.77
N GLY A 130 -36.92 -37.04 34.46
CA GLY A 130 -36.92 -35.68 33.96
C GLY A 130 -37.51 -35.55 32.56
N ARG A 131 -37.91 -34.33 32.22
CA ARG A 131 -38.59 -34.00 30.97
C ARG A 131 -38.26 -32.58 30.52
N GLY A 132 -38.12 -32.38 29.21
CA GLY A 132 -37.96 -31.06 28.61
C GLY A 132 -39.20 -30.19 28.87
N HIS A 133 -39.01 -28.95 29.33
CA HIS A 133 -40.12 -28.02 29.49
C HIS A 133 -40.49 -27.42 28.12
N HIS A 134 -41.49 -27.99 27.45
CA HIS A 134 -41.94 -27.53 26.13
C HIS A 134 -42.04 -25.98 26.04
N GLY A 135 -41.45 -25.41 24.98
CA GLY A 135 -41.38 -23.98 24.75
C GLY A 135 -40.34 -23.19 25.56
N GLN A 136 -39.50 -23.85 26.38
CA GLN A 136 -38.45 -23.18 27.18
C GLN A 136 -37.14 -23.99 27.16
N LYS A 137 -35.99 -23.31 27.13
CA LYS A 137 -34.66 -23.94 27.26
C LYS A 137 -34.37 -24.33 28.73
N SER A 138 -35.17 -25.25 29.27
CA SER A 138 -35.06 -25.75 30.63
C SER A 138 -35.70 -27.13 30.78
N TRP A 139 -35.20 -27.89 31.75
CA TRP A 139 -35.66 -29.22 32.09
C TRP A 139 -36.39 -29.21 33.43
N ILE A 140 -37.40 -30.05 33.58
CA ILE A 140 -38.01 -30.36 34.88
C ILE A 140 -37.46 -31.73 35.28
N VAL A 141 -36.90 -31.83 36.48
CA VAL A 141 -36.33 -33.08 37.02
C VAL A 141 -36.83 -33.34 38.43
N LYS A 142 -36.89 -34.61 38.81
CA LYS A 142 -37.16 -35.04 40.18
C LYS A 142 -36.01 -35.90 40.71
N PHE A 143 -35.53 -35.54 41.91
CA PHE A 143 -34.54 -36.32 42.64
C PHE A 143 -35.19 -37.22 43.70
N ASN A 144 -34.52 -38.30 44.05
CA ASN A 144 -34.90 -39.16 45.16
C ASN A 144 -34.83 -38.38 46.50
N ASP A 145 -35.67 -38.76 47.46
CA ASP A 145 -35.88 -38.10 48.76
C ASP A 145 -36.35 -36.61 48.71
N VAL A 146 -36.70 -36.07 47.53
CA VAL A 146 -37.21 -34.70 47.35
C VAL A 146 -38.67 -34.73 46.89
N ASP A 147 -39.60 -34.77 47.84
CA ASP A 147 -41.05 -34.86 47.57
C ASP A 147 -41.84 -33.57 47.86
N LYS A 148 -41.21 -32.58 48.52
CA LYS A 148 -41.86 -31.33 48.93
C LYS A 148 -41.17 -30.09 48.38
N VAL A 149 -41.95 -29.03 48.17
CA VAL A 149 -41.45 -27.73 47.68
C VAL A 149 -40.36 -27.16 48.58
N GLU A 150 -40.49 -27.31 49.91
CA GLU A 150 -39.50 -26.80 50.87
C GLU A 150 -38.15 -27.51 50.75
N GLN A 151 -38.13 -28.78 50.33
CA GLN A 151 -36.90 -29.52 50.06
C GLN A 151 -36.31 -29.09 48.71
N ALA A 152 -37.13 -29.04 47.66
CA ALA A 152 -36.74 -28.57 46.33
C ALA A 152 -36.17 -27.14 46.36
N GLN A 153 -36.71 -26.27 47.22
CA GLN A 153 -36.27 -24.89 47.37
C GLN A 153 -34.86 -24.77 47.96
N GLN A 154 -34.39 -25.77 48.71
CA GLN A 154 -33.00 -25.85 49.22
C GLN A 154 -31.99 -26.23 48.11
N LEU A 155 -32.47 -26.79 46.99
CA LEU A 155 -31.63 -27.15 45.84
C LEU A 155 -31.50 -26.02 44.81
N VAL A 156 -32.27 -24.95 44.93
CA VAL A 156 -32.19 -23.81 44.00
C VAL A 156 -30.85 -23.08 44.16
N GLY A 157 -30.13 -22.92 43.03
CA GLY A 157 -28.77 -22.40 42.99
C GLY A 157 -27.68 -23.47 42.98
N SER A 158 -28.02 -24.76 43.06
CA SER A 158 -27.04 -25.86 42.93
C SER A 158 -26.69 -26.13 41.47
N THR A 159 -25.44 -26.52 41.22
CA THR A 159 -25.02 -27.08 39.92
C THR A 159 -25.14 -28.60 39.94
N ILE A 160 -25.67 -29.19 38.87
CA ILE A 160 -25.73 -30.63 38.66
C ILE A 160 -24.46 -31.06 37.93
N LEU A 161 -23.84 -32.13 38.42
CA LEU A 161 -22.63 -32.73 37.91
C LEU A 161 -22.83 -34.21 37.53
N VAL A 162 -21.97 -34.70 36.64
CA VAL A 162 -21.73 -36.12 36.32
C VAL A 162 -20.24 -36.44 36.45
N LEU A 163 -19.83 -37.70 36.42
CA LEU A 163 -18.41 -38.04 36.35
C LEU A 163 -17.84 -37.71 34.96
N ASP A 164 -16.56 -37.35 34.89
CA ASP A 164 -15.85 -37.16 33.61
C ASP A 164 -15.66 -38.48 32.83
N GLU A 165 -15.82 -39.62 33.50
CA GLU A 165 -15.87 -40.95 32.87
C GLU A 165 -17.21 -41.21 32.16
N ASP A 166 -18.30 -40.53 32.54
CA ASP A 166 -19.63 -40.67 31.93
C ASP A 166 -19.74 -39.84 30.61
N ARG A 167 -18.68 -39.71 29.81
CA ARG A 167 -18.73 -39.01 28.51
C ARG A 167 -19.49 -39.86 27.47
N PRO A 168 -20.49 -39.28 26.76
CA PRO A 168 -21.11 -39.93 25.62
C PRO A 168 -20.10 -40.28 24.51
N GLU A 169 -20.39 -41.30 23.72
CA GLU A 169 -19.71 -41.50 22.44
C GLU A 169 -20.18 -40.41 21.45
N LEU A 170 -19.23 -39.81 20.72
CA LEU A 170 -19.48 -38.78 19.71
C LEU A 170 -19.60 -39.40 18.30
N GLU A 171 -20.22 -38.69 17.36
CA GLU A 171 -20.26 -39.11 15.95
C GLU A 171 -18.88 -38.94 15.27
N GLU A 172 -18.65 -39.62 14.14
CA GLU A 172 -17.37 -39.54 13.43
C GLU A 172 -17.16 -38.14 12.83
N GLY A 173 -16.18 -37.41 13.37
CA GLY A 173 -15.89 -36.01 13.01
C GLY A 173 -16.19 -35.01 14.12
N ASP A 174 -16.90 -35.42 15.18
CA ASP A 174 -17.16 -34.60 16.37
C ASP A 174 -16.04 -34.77 17.42
N PHE A 175 -15.69 -33.68 18.11
CA PHE A 175 -14.61 -33.66 19.10
C PHE A 175 -14.97 -32.81 20.31
N TYR A 176 -14.58 -33.24 21.52
CA TYR A 176 -14.67 -32.39 22.70
C TYR A 176 -13.62 -31.26 22.63
N ALA A 177 -14.06 -30.01 22.80
CA ALA A 177 -13.19 -28.83 22.85
C ALA A 177 -12.03 -28.95 23.85
N ARG A 178 -12.25 -29.65 24.97
CA ARG A 178 -11.21 -29.94 25.99
C ARG A 178 -10.10 -30.85 25.46
N ASP A 179 -10.44 -31.84 24.62
CA ASP A 179 -9.48 -32.82 24.12
C ASP A 179 -8.64 -32.23 22.97
N LEU A 180 -9.21 -31.26 22.24
CA LEU A 180 -8.50 -30.43 21.25
C LEU A 180 -7.49 -29.45 21.88
N ALA A 181 -7.74 -28.99 23.10
CA ALA A 181 -6.82 -28.09 23.82
C ALA A 181 -5.49 -28.80 24.14
N GLY A 182 -4.38 -28.12 23.83
CA GLY A 182 -3.02 -28.65 23.98
C GLY A 182 -2.53 -29.52 22.81
N MET A 183 -3.31 -29.74 21.75
CA MET A 183 -2.85 -30.47 20.57
C MET A 183 -1.83 -29.65 19.75
N ARG A 184 -0.84 -30.34 19.17
CA ARG A 184 0.11 -29.75 18.21
C ARG A 184 -0.56 -29.54 16.85
N VAL A 185 -0.26 -28.43 16.20
CA VAL A 185 -0.80 -28.04 14.90
C VAL A 185 0.32 -28.15 13.86
N MET A 186 0.11 -28.95 12.82
CA MET A 186 1.11 -29.28 11.79
C MET A 186 0.63 -28.85 10.40
N LEU A 187 1.51 -28.33 9.54
CA LEU A 187 1.14 -27.90 8.18
C LEU A 187 1.13 -29.08 7.21
N LYS A 188 0.04 -29.28 6.44
CA LYS A 188 -0.10 -30.40 5.49
C LYS A 188 0.94 -30.39 4.36
N GLU A 189 1.35 -29.22 3.90
CA GLU A 189 2.24 -29.07 2.74
C GLU A 189 3.70 -29.38 3.07
N THR A 190 4.19 -28.99 4.26
CA THR A 190 5.60 -29.10 4.65
C THR A 190 5.86 -30.12 5.76
N GLY A 191 4.83 -30.52 6.52
CA GLY A 191 4.96 -31.34 7.72
C GLY A 191 5.57 -30.60 8.92
N GLU A 192 5.69 -29.27 8.85
CA GLU A 192 6.31 -28.45 9.90
C GLU A 192 5.35 -28.12 11.05
N PRO A 193 5.86 -27.99 12.29
CA PRO A 193 5.07 -27.53 13.42
C PRO A 193 4.73 -26.04 13.28
N VAL A 194 3.44 -25.73 13.41
CA VAL A 194 2.89 -24.37 13.34
C VAL A 194 2.75 -23.79 14.75
N GLY A 195 2.30 -24.60 15.70
CA GLY A 195 1.99 -24.15 17.06
C GLY A 195 1.21 -25.17 17.88
N THR A 196 0.66 -24.71 19.01
CA THR A 196 -0.18 -25.51 19.91
C THR A 196 -1.55 -24.86 20.09
N VAL A 197 -2.63 -25.64 20.09
CA VAL A 197 -3.99 -25.17 20.41
C VAL A 197 -4.06 -24.77 21.88
N VAL A 198 -4.42 -23.52 22.16
CA VAL A 198 -4.59 -22.96 23.50
C VAL A 198 -6.03 -23.13 23.98
N ASN A 199 -7.01 -22.89 23.09
CA ASN A 199 -8.44 -22.92 23.43
C ASN A 199 -9.29 -23.07 22.15
N VAL A 200 -10.57 -23.40 22.31
CA VAL A 200 -11.58 -23.52 21.24
C VAL A 200 -12.77 -22.64 21.61
N PHE A 201 -13.31 -21.88 20.65
CA PHE A 201 -14.41 -20.95 20.87
C PHE A 201 -15.57 -21.23 19.91
N ASP A 202 -16.75 -21.52 20.46
CA ASP A 202 -18.03 -21.41 19.74
C ASP A 202 -18.35 -19.94 19.49
N VAL A 203 -18.68 -19.62 18.24
CA VAL A 203 -19.04 -18.26 17.77
C VAL A 203 -20.44 -18.25 17.12
N GLY A 204 -21.25 -19.28 17.33
CA GLY A 204 -22.59 -19.46 16.75
C GLY A 204 -22.57 -19.72 15.24
N GLY A 205 -21.46 -20.24 14.72
CA GLY A 205 -21.20 -20.46 13.30
C GLY A 205 -20.30 -21.69 13.10
N ASN A 206 -19.02 -21.44 12.82
CA ASN A 206 -17.98 -22.46 12.91
C ASN A 206 -17.12 -22.18 14.15
N ASP A 207 -16.66 -23.22 14.83
CA ASP A 207 -15.73 -23.08 15.95
C ASP A 207 -14.39 -22.48 15.51
N LEU A 208 -13.76 -21.72 16.41
CA LEU A 208 -12.44 -21.13 16.19
C LEU A 208 -11.42 -21.72 17.17
N LEU A 209 -10.40 -22.38 16.64
CA LEU A 209 -9.20 -22.72 17.38
C LEU A 209 -8.38 -21.45 17.64
N GLN A 210 -7.97 -21.25 18.87
CA GLN A 210 -6.92 -20.30 19.23
C GLN A 210 -5.58 -21.04 19.27
N VAL A 211 -4.68 -20.76 18.32
CA VAL A 211 -3.38 -21.43 18.21
C VAL A 211 -2.26 -20.47 18.60
N LYS A 212 -1.41 -20.87 19.54
CA LYS A 212 -0.16 -20.18 19.86
C LYS A 212 0.90 -20.69 18.90
N LEU A 213 1.41 -19.82 18.03
CA LEU A 213 2.47 -20.17 17.09
C LEU A 213 3.79 -20.42 17.83
N ASP A 214 4.60 -21.36 17.36
CA ASP A 214 5.89 -21.71 17.97
C ASP A 214 7.05 -20.78 17.57
N SER A 215 6.76 -19.62 16.96
CA SER A 215 7.75 -18.75 16.32
C SER A 215 8.87 -18.33 17.29
N SER A 216 10.10 -18.76 16.99
CA SER A 216 11.34 -18.51 17.74
C SER A 216 11.87 -17.07 17.59
N LEU A 217 10.99 -16.07 17.73
CA LEU A 217 11.32 -14.66 17.69
C LEU A 217 11.30 -14.08 19.11
N GLU A 218 12.42 -14.27 19.81
CA GLU A 218 12.78 -13.48 20.99
C GLU A 218 12.87 -11.98 20.61
N LYS A 219 11.73 -11.28 20.66
CA LYS A 219 11.67 -9.84 20.42
C LYS A 219 12.11 -9.08 21.67
N ILE A 220 13.32 -8.55 21.61
CA ILE A 220 13.82 -7.54 22.56
C ILE A 220 13.09 -6.22 22.28
N ASP A 221 12.43 -5.64 23.28
CA ASP A 221 11.80 -4.32 23.15
C ASP A 221 12.85 -3.18 23.12
N LYS A 222 12.43 -1.95 22.81
CA LYS A 222 13.32 -0.78 22.77
C LYS A 222 13.93 -0.39 24.13
N ASN A 223 13.55 -1.09 25.21
CA ASN A 223 14.03 -0.89 26.57
C ASN A 223 14.87 -2.10 27.07
N GLY A 224 15.11 -3.12 26.23
CA GLY A 224 15.91 -4.31 26.56
C GLY A 224 15.15 -5.47 27.19
N ASN A 225 13.81 -5.43 27.26
CA ASN A 225 13.01 -6.53 27.83
C ASN A 225 12.65 -7.58 26.78
N LEU A 226 12.74 -8.85 27.19
CA LEU A 226 12.30 -9.99 26.39
C LEU A 226 10.77 -10.11 26.43
N LYS A 227 10.08 -9.86 25.30
CA LYS A 227 8.64 -10.17 25.20
C LYS A 227 8.43 -11.63 24.83
N SER A 228 8.26 -12.46 25.86
CA SER A 228 8.16 -13.92 25.76
C SER A 228 6.72 -14.44 25.50
N GLU A 229 5.94 -13.72 24.69
CA GLU A 229 4.59 -14.15 24.26
C GLU A 229 4.57 -14.35 22.74
N ALA A 230 4.54 -15.63 22.34
CA ALA A 230 4.43 -16.02 20.95
C ALA A 230 3.01 -15.69 20.40
N PRO A 231 2.89 -15.30 19.12
CA PRO A 231 1.65 -14.76 18.57
C PRO A 231 0.52 -15.80 18.53
N LEU A 232 -0.70 -15.35 18.84
CA LEU A 232 -1.93 -16.13 18.76
C LEU A 232 -2.61 -15.93 17.40
N VAL A 233 -3.01 -17.02 16.75
CA VAL A 233 -3.77 -17.06 15.49
C VAL A 233 -5.14 -17.71 15.73
N TRP A 234 -6.14 -17.26 14.96
CA TRP A 234 -7.47 -17.84 14.94
C TRP A 234 -7.62 -18.72 13.69
N ILE A 235 -7.90 -20.01 13.87
CA ILE A 235 -8.07 -20.97 12.77
C ILE A 235 -9.48 -21.56 12.87
N PRO A 236 -10.34 -21.41 11.84
CA PRO A 236 -11.65 -22.05 11.84
C PRO A 236 -11.52 -23.58 11.82
N PHE A 237 -12.22 -24.25 12.75
CA PHE A 237 -12.27 -25.70 12.85
C PHE A 237 -13.31 -26.23 11.88
N VAL A 238 -12.89 -26.47 10.64
CA VAL A 238 -13.70 -27.07 9.57
C VAL A 238 -12.83 -28.03 8.78
N GLU A 239 -13.39 -29.14 8.28
CA GLU A 239 -12.67 -30.20 7.55
C GLU A 239 -11.77 -29.65 6.42
N ALA A 240 -12.24 -28.62 5.69
CA ALA A 240 -11.47 -27.97 4.62
C ALA A 240 -10.16 -27.29 5.09
N ILE A 241 -10.07 -26.91 6.36
CA ILE A 241 -8.90 -26.25 6.97
C ILE A 241 -8.17 -27.20 7.93
N VAL A 242 -8.88 -28.09 8.62
CA VAL A 242 -8.35 -29.07 9.58
C VAL A 242 -8.80 -30.49 9.17
N PRO A 243 -8.26 -31.05 8.07
CA PRO A 243 -8.74 -32.31 7.51
C PRO A 243 -8.44 -33.57 8.35
N HIS A 244 -7.48 -33.50 9.28
CA HIS A 244 -7.11 -34.67 10.10
C HIS A 244 -6.78 -34.26 11.54
N VAL A 245 -7.31 -35.01 12.51
CA VAL A 245 -7.12 -34.83 13.95
C VAL A 245 -6.84 -36.20 14.56
N ASP A 246 -5.69 -36.36 15.21
CA ASP A 246 -5.29 -37.60 15.92
C ASP A 246 -5.22 -37.33 17.43
N LEU A 247 -6.23 -37.81 18.14
CA LEU A 247 -6.35 -37.69 19.59
C LEU A 247 -5.29 -38.51 20.35
N ASN A 248 -4.80 -39.61 19.78
CA ASN A 248 -3.79 -40.46 20.41
C ASN A 248 -2.40 -39.82 20.32
N ALA A 249 -2.06 -39.26 19.15
CA ALA A 249 -0.81 -38.52 18.95
C ALA A 249 -0.83 -37.12 19.61
N ARG A 250 -2.04 -36.59 19.87
CA ARG A 250 -2.32 -35.19 20.26
C ARG A 250 -1.85 -34.20 19.18
N GLU A 251 -2.11 -34.54 17.91
CA GLU A 251 -1.71 -33.75 16.73
C GLU A 251 -2.88 -33.51 15.76
N MET A 252 -2.90 -32.36 15.10
CA MET A 252 -3.85 -32.05 14.02
C MET A 252 -3.12 -31.44 12.82
N ILE A 253 -3.58 -31.81 11.62
CA ILE A 253 -2.99 -31.36 10.35
C ILE A 253 -3.89 -30.29 9.76
N ILE A 254 -3.30 -29.15 9.38
CA ILE A 254 -4.01 -28.01 8.79
C ILE A 254 -3.62 -27.73 7.34
N THR A 255 -4.57 -27.23 6.56
CA THR A 255 -4.42 -26.75 5.17
C THR A 255 -4.95 -25.30 5.08
N PRO A 256 -4.27 -24.32 5.71
CA PRO A 256 -4.75 -22.95 5.80
C PRO A 256 -4.67 -22.23 4.45
N PRO A 257 -5.69 -21.41 4.07
CA PRO A 257 -5.57 -20.47 2.96
C PRO A 257 -4.38 -19.50 3.14
N LYS A 258 -3.77 -19.08 2.03
CA LYS A 258 -2.63 -18.14 2.04
C LYS A 258 -2.96 -16.88 2.85
N GLY A 259 -2.04 -16.51 3.74
CA GLY A 259 -2.17 -15.36 4.64
C GLY A 259 -2.99 -15.59 5.93
N LEU A 260 -3.69 -16.71 6.10
CA LEU A 260 -4.50 -16.97 7.32
C LEU A 260 -3.64 -16.90 8.61
N LEU A 261 -2.46 -17.52 8.59
CA LEU A 261 -1.52 -17.51 9.71
C LEU A 261 -0.89 -16.12 9.97
N GLU A 262 -0.98 -15.20 9.01
CA GLU A 262 -0.40 -13.86 9.07
C GLU A 262 -1.41 -12.79 9.54
N LEU A 263 -2.73 -13.07 9.50
CA LEU A 263 -3.78 -12.07 9.80
C LEU A 263 -3.64 -11.39 11.17
N ASN A 264 -3.13 -12.12 12.18
CA ASN A 264 -2.88 -11.59 13.52
C ASN A 264 -1.44 -11.07 13.72
N VAL A 265 -0.52 -11.34 12.79
CA VAL A 265 0.88 -10.89 12.86
C VAL A 265 0.92 -9.39 12.54
N ARG A 266 0.81 -8.57 13.59
CA ARG A 266 0.85 -7.11 13.46
C ARG A 266 2.24 -6.67 12.98
N SER A 267 2.34 -6.32 11.70
CA SER A 267 3.53 -5.71 11.09
C SER A 267 3.90 -4.34 11.68
N ASP A 268 2.98 -3.67 12.36
CA ASP A 268 3.17 -2.34 12.95
C ASP A 268 2.98 -2.36 14.49
N GLU A 269 4.08 -2.28 15.22
CA GLU A 269 4.12 -2.21 16.70
C GLU A 269 3.56 -0.89 17.26
N ARG A 270 3.29 0.14 16.43
CA ARG A 270 2.78 1.45 16.89
C ARG A 270 1.34 1.36 17.41
N SER A 271 1.08 2.04 18.51
CA SER A 271 -0.25 2.09 19.13
C SER A 271 -1.30 2.74 18.23
N LYS A 272 -2.59 2.40 18.43
CA LYS A 272 -3.73 3.03 17.74
C LYS A 272 -3.72 4.57 17.85
N LYS A 273 -3.13 5.13 18.91
CA LYS A 273 -2.98 6.57 19.13
C LYS A 273 -1.90 7.16 18.23
N GLU A 274 -0.75 6.50 18.10
CA GLU A 274 0.37 6.96 17.26
C GLU A 274 0.02 6.88 15.77
N ARG A 275 -0.64 5.81 15.32
CA ARG A 275 -1.11 5.69 13.93
C ARG A 275 -2.05 6.83 13.54
N ARG A 276 -3.08 7.09 14.35
CA ARG A 276 -4.00 8.24 14.17
C ARG A 276 -3.27 9.60 14.20
N GLN A 277 -2.20 9.73 14.98
CA GLN A 277 -1.38 10.95 14.99
C GLN A 277 -0.54 11.11 13.71
N LEU A 278 -0.03 10.01 13.14
CA LEU A 278 0.70 10.01 11.87
C LEU A 278 -0.24 10.30 10.71
N GLU A 279 -1.35 9.56 10.57
CA GLU A 279 -2.41 9.82 9.58
C GLU A 279 -2.86 11.30 9.60
N TRP A 280 -3.03 11.88 10.79
CA TRP A 280 -3.41 13.29 10.95
C TRP A 280 -2.28 14.26 10.57
N LYS A 281 -1.01 13.93 10.86
CA LYS A 281 0.15 14.73 10.43
C LYS A 281 0.31 14.70 8.91
N GLU A 282 0.20 13.53 8.29
CA GLU A 282 0.25 13.32 6.84
C GLU A 282 -0.90 14.04 6.15
N ARG A 283 -2.14 13.87 6.62
CA ARG A 283 -3.31 14.57 6.09
C ARG A 283 -3.19 16.10 6.22
N LYS A 284 -2.54 16.61 7.28
CA LYS A 284 -2.21 18.04 7.41
C LYS A 284 -1.10 18.48 6.46
N LYS A 285 -0.06 17.67 6.26
CA LYS A 285 1.02 17.93 5.29
C LYS A 285 0.44 18.03 3.88
N PHE A 286 -0.35 17.02 3.49
CA PHE A 286 -1.11 16.96 2.24
C PHE A 286 -2.01 18.18 2.04
N GLN A 287 -2.88 18.51 3.01
CA GLN A 287 -3.73 19.70 2.92
C GLN A 287 -2.93 21.00 2.76
N LYS A 288 -1.81 21.15 3.45
CA LYS A 288 -0.93 22.32 3.33
C LYS A 288 -0.30 22.42 1.93
N GLN A 289 0.17 21.29 1.38
CA GLN A 289 0.72 21.22 0.02
C GLN A 289 -0.37 21.53 -1.01
N LEU A 290 -1.57 20.96 -0.87
CA LEU A 290 -2.69 21.15 -1.80
C LEU A 290 -3.16 22.61 -1.81
N ILE A 291 -3.23 23.26 -0.65
CA ILE A 291 -3.53 24.70 -0.57
C ILE A 291 -2.46 25.53 -1.30
N ALA A 292 -1.18 25.16 -1.21
CA ALA A 292 -0.11 25.86 -1.91
C ALA A 292 -0.17 25.64 -3.44
N ALA A 293 -0.40 24.40 -3.90
CA ALA A 293 -0.57 24.09 -5.32
C ALA A 293 -1.78 24.84 -5.92
N LYS A 294 -2.93 24.77 -5.23
CA LYS A 294 -4.14 25.54 -5.61
C LYS A 294 -3.91 27.05 -5.63
N LYS A 295 -3.05 27.59 -4.75
CA LYS A 295 -2.69 29.02 -4.78
C LYS A 295 -1.90 29.38 -6.05
N LYS A 296 -0.91 28.58 -6.44
CA LYS A 296 -0.14 28.81 -7.68
C LYS A 296 -1.03 28.71 -8.93
N LEU A 297 -1.90 27.71 -9.01
CA LEU A 297 -2.89 27.59 -10.08
C LEU A 297 -3.88 28.77 -10.10
N CYS A 298 -4.34 29.26 -8.93
CA CYS A 298 -5.11 30.50 -8.82
C CYS A 298 -4.39 31.73 -9.38
N GLU A 299 -3.07 31.84 -9.13
CA GLU A 299 -2.21 32.94 -9.60
C GLU A 299 -2.02 32.91 -11.13
N MET A 300 -2.06 31.71 -11.73
CA MET A 300 -2.10 31.49 -13.19
C MET A 300 -3.54 31.48 -13.77
N GLU A 301 -4.54 31.93 -13.00
CA GLU A 301 -5.98 31.94 -13.33
C GLU A 301 -6.65 30.60 -13.66
N GLN A 302 -6.06 29.47 -13.26
CA GLN A 302 -6.54 28.10 -13.52
C GLN A 302 -7.55 27.63 -12.45
N LYS A 303 -8.54 28.47 -12.11
CA LYS A 303 -9.46 28.23 -10.98
C LYS A 303 -10.54 27.17 -11.27
N HIS A 304 -10.90 27.00 -12.54
CA HIS A 304 -11.93 26.07 -13.03
C HIS A 304 -11.54 24.59 -12.81
N VAL A 305 -10.24 24.28 -12.81
CA VAL A 305 -9.67 22.96 -12.47
C VAL A 305 -10.17 22.46 -11.10
N PHE A 306 -10.62 23.35 -10.21
CA PHE A 306 -11.09 22.97 -8.86
C PHE A 306 -12.57 22.63 -8.79
N ASP A 307 -13.36 22.77 -9.85
CA ASP A 307 -14.82 22.59 -9.75
C ASP A 307 -15.24 21.12 -9.61
N GLY A 308 -14.40 20.18 -10.08
CA GLY A 308 -14.50 18.76 -9.76
C GLY A 308 -14.40 18.44 -8.25
N LEU A 309 -13.58 19.21 -7.51
CA LEU A 309 -13.39 19.01 -6.07
C LEU A 309 -14.64 19.29 -5.24
N ARG A 310 -15.67 19.93 -5.83
CA ARG A 310 -16.93 20.25 -5.15
C ARG A 310 -17.99 19.15 -5.29
N HIS A 311 -18.01 18.47 -6.43
CA HIS A 311 -19.14 17.62 -6.85
C HIS A 311 -18.80 16.12 -6.92
N GLY A 312 -17.52 15.76 -6.98
CA GLY A 312 -17.10 14.35 -7.10
C GLY A 312 -17.22 13.55 -5.79
N GLU A 313 -17.22 12.23 -5.94
CA GLU A 313 -17.11 11.28 -4.84
C GLU A 313 -15.77 11.39 -4.10
N LYS A 314 -15.60 10.64 -2.99
CA LYS A 314 -14.34 10.65 -2.23
C LYS A 314 -13.14 10.23 -3.08
N ALA A 315 -13.27 9.18 -3.90
CA ALA A 315 -12.18 8.70 -4.76
C ALA A 315 -11.82 9.73 -5.86
N GLN A 316 -12.81 10.21 -6.60
CA GLN A 316 -12.67 11.24 -7.64
C GLN A 316 -12.03 12.53 -7.12
N ARG A 317 -12.42 13.00 -5.92
CA ARG A 317 -11.84 14.20 -5.30
C ARG A 317 -10.43 14.00 -4.77
N ASN A 318 -10.05 12.76 -4.43
CA ASN A 318 -8.67 12.43 -4.10
C ASN A 318 -7.82 12.46 -5.38
N LEU A 319 -8.23 11.73 -6.43
CA LEU A 319 -7.55 11.69 -7.74
C LEU A 319 -7.25 13.11 -8.27
N LEU A 320 -8.26 13.99 -8.30
CA LEU A 320 -8.07 15.37 -8.73
C LEU A 320 -7.16 16.18 -7.78
N ALA A 321 -7.19 15.90 -6.48
CA ALA A 321 -6.31 16.58 -5.52
C ALA A 321 -4.85 16.14 -5.65
N ASP A 322 -4.63 14.86 -5.95
CA ASP A 322 -3.31 14.27 -6.19
C ASP A 322 -2.73 14.85 -7.51
N GLN A 323 -3.48 14.81 -8.61
CA GLN A 323 -3.08 15.47 -9.86
C GLN A 323 -2.79 16.97 -9.70
N ILE A 324 -3.59 17.71 -8.92
CA ILE A 324 -3.32 19.14 -8.63
C ILE A 324 -1.98 19.34 -7.86
N LEU A 325 -1.57 18.39 -7.02
CA LEU A 325 -0.27 18.43 -6.34
C LEU A 325 0.88 18.16 -7.30
N ASP A 326 0.68 17.23 -8.23
CA ASP A 326 1.70 16.75 -9.17
C ASP A 326 1.93 17.72 -10.35
N VAL A 327 0.99 18.64 -10.64
CA VAL A 327 1.20 19.69 -11.65
C VAL A 327 2.43 20.54 -11.30
N ASN A 328 3.46 20.41 -12.14
CA ASN A 328 4.68 21.22 -12.08
C ASN A 328 4.41 22.67 -12.48
N SER A 329 3.86 23.41 -11.52
CA SER A 329 3.51 24.84 -11.60
C SER A 329 4.62 25.77 -12.12
N GLN A 330 5.90 25.42 -11.95
CA GLN A 330 7.01 26.24 -12.45
C GLN A 330 7.22 26.01 -13.95
N LEU A 331 7.29 24.76 -14.39
CA LEU A 331 7.37 24.44 -15.81
C LEU A 331 6.14 24.92 -16.57
N LEU A 332 4.93 24.72 -16.02
CA LEU A 332 3.70 25.21 -16.64
C LEU A 332 3.72 26.73 -16.86
N GLN A 333 4.28 27.50 -15.92
CA GLN A 333 4.40 28.95 -16.06
C GLN A 333 5.34 29.34 -17.22
N VAL A 334 6.48 28.65 -17.36
CA VAL A 334 7.46 28.87 -18.45
C VAL A 334 6.87 28.44 -19.81
N ALA A 335 6.19 27.31 -19.84
CA ALA A 335 5.50 26.79 -21.01
C ALA A 335 4.41 27.76 -21.52
N LEU A 336 3.57 28.28 -20.61
CA LEU A 336 2.58 29.31 -20.92
C LEU A 336 3.20 30.61 -21.46
N GLN A 337 4.30 31.08 -20.87
CA GLN A 337 5.03 32.27 -21.35
C GLN A 337 5.56 32.10 -22.77
N THR A 338 5.89 30.86 -23.18
CA THR A 338 6.39 30.57 -24.52
C THR A 338 5.31 30.77 -25.61
N ILE A 339 4.02 30.72 -25.25
CA ILE A 339 2.93 31.10 -26.18
C ILE A 339 2.80 32.62 -26.29
N GLU A 340 2.92 33.35 -25.17
CA GLU A 340 2.76 34.81 -25.14
C GLU A 340 3.93 35.56 -25.80
N THR A 341 5.15 35.04 -25.62
CA THR A 341 6.38 35.53 -26.24
C THR A 341 7.09 34.40 -26.97
N PRO A 342 6.73 34.10 -28.23
CA PRO A 342 7.47 33.16 -29.04
C PRO A 342 8.85 33.73 -29.36
N SER A 343 9.87 33.27 -28.62
CA SER A 343 11.27 33.52 -28.95
C SER A 343 11.64 32.84 -30.28
N GLU A 344 12.80 33.19 -30.84
CA GLU A 344 13.37 32.33 -31.88
C GLU A 344 13.51 30.92 -31.31
N ARG A 345 12.87 29.95 -31.98
CA ARG A 345 12.93 28.55 -31.58
C ARG A 345 14.39 28.12 -31.53
N TRP A 346 14.87 27.76 -30.34
CA TRP A 346 16.19 27.15 -30.20
C TRP A 346 16.22 25.88 -31.06
N GLN A 347 17.19 25.80 -31.95
CA GLN A 347 17.30 24.73 -32.94
C GLN A 347 18.66 24.07 -32.76
N PHE A 348 18.64 22.78 -32.45
CA PHE A 348 19.85 21.96 -32.35
C PHE A 348 20.68 22.00 -33.64
N SER A 349 20.01 22.11 -34.80
CA SER A 349 20.67 22.33 -36.09
C SER A 349 21.50 23.62 -36.14
N LYS A 350 20.93 24.75 -35.72
CA LYS A 350 21.67 26.03 -35.62
C LYS A 350 22.86 25.93 -34.68
N PHE A 351 22.69 25.24 -33.55
CA PHE A 351 23.75 25.00 -32.56
C PHE A 351 24.92 24.21 -33.16
N LEU A 352 24.65 23.11 -33.86
CA LEU A 352 25.68 22.33 -34.56
C LEU A 352 26.36 23.13 -35.67
N THR A 353 25.63 23.91 -36.47
CA THR A 353 26.25 24.75 -37.51
C THR A 353 27.14 25.86 -36.93
N ALA A 354 26.81 26.40 -35.75
CA ALA A 354 27.68 27.34 -35.05
C ALA A 354 29.00 26.64 -34.62
N PHE A 355 28.90 25.42 -34.10
CA PHE A 355 30.05 24.59 -33.74
C PHE A 355 30.99 24.33 -34.94
N ASP A 356 30.46 23.93 -36.09
CA ASP A 356 31.25 23.72 -37.33
C ASP A 356 31.94 25.01 -37.83
N THR A 357 31.30 26.18 -37.65
CA THR A 357 31.82 27.46 -38.16
C THR A 357 32.88 28.10 -37.29
N GLU A 358 32.83 27.91 -35.96
CA GLU A 358 33.81 28.49 -35.02
C GLU A 358 35.18 27.80 -35.01
N LYS A 359 35.34 26.68 -35.74
CA LYS A 359 36.56 25.84 -35.72
C LYS A 359 36.95 25.40 -34.29
N THR A 360 35.97 25.13 -33.45
CA THR A 360 36.18 24.41 -32.19
C THR A 360 36.75 23.02 -32.51
N LYS A 361 37.66 22.52 -31.66
CA LYS A 361 38.62 21.48 -32.07
C LYS A 361 38.05 20.07 -32.20
N ASP A 362 36.85 19.83 -31.69
CA ASP A 362 36.44 18.50 -31.21
C ASP A 362 35.11 17.99 -31.81
N VAL A 363 34.93 18.15 -33.13
CA VAL A 363 34.00 17.30 -33.92
C VAL A 363 34.75 16.02 -34.31
N PHE A 364 34.50 14.93 -33.58
CA PHE A 364 35.15 13.65 -33.81
C PHE A 364 34.30 12.76 -34.72
N LYS A 365 34.59 12.80 -36.04
CA LYS A 365 33.91 11.97 -37.04
C LYS A 365 34.39 10.51 -36.96
N VAL A 366 33.48 9.57 -36.74
CA VAL A 366 33.74 8.12 -36.65
C VAL A 366 32.99 7.41 -37.77
N SER A 367 33.71 6.73 -38.67
CA SER A 367 33.09 5.86 -39.67
C SER A 367 32.48 4.62 -39.01
N LYS A 368 31.27 4.23 -39.39
CA LYS A 368 30.53 3.07 -38.88
C LYS A 368 31.33 1.77 -38.95
N GLY A 369 32.13 1.59 -40.01
CA GLY A 369 33.07 0.46 -40.14
C GLY A 369 34.17 0.37 -39.06
N CYS A 370 34.54 1.48 -38.41
CA CYS A 370 35.48 1.49 -37.27
C CYS A 370 34.83 1.06 -35.95
N LEU A 371 33.50 0.90 -35.90
CA LEU A 371 32.77 0.39 -34.72
C LEU A 371 32.65 -1.14 -34.73
N VAL A 372 32.98 -1.79 -35.86
CA VAL A 372 32.74 -3.23 -36.12
C VAL A 372 34.02 -3.97 -36.51
N SER A 373 35.13 -3.28 -36.78
CA SER A 373 36.39 -3.92 -37.23
C SER A 373 37.57 -3.62 -36.30
N GLU A 374 38.40 -4.64 -36.05
CA GLU A 374 39.59 -4.60 -35.19
C GLU A 374 40.74 -3.71 -35.72
N GLY A 375 40.52 -2.96 -36.82
CA GLY A 375 41.47 -2.04 -37.45
C GLY A 375 41.45 -0.63 -36.85
N VAL A 376 41.46 -0.52 -35.52
CA VAL A 376 41.14 0.72 -34.80
C VAL A 376 42.32 1.72 -34.78
N LYS A 377 42.07 3.00 -35.13
CA LYS A 377 43.06 4.09 -34.98
C LYS A 377 43.51 4.22 -33.51
N PRO A 378 44.81 4.44 -33.20
CA PRO A 378 45.34 4.44 -31.82
C PRO A 378 44.80 5.57 -30.91
N THR A 379 44.02 6.51 -31.45
CA THR A 379 43.26 7.48 -30.66
C THR A 379 41.98 6.87 -30.08
N ILE A 380 41.30 6.01 -30.85
CA ILE A 380 40.04 5.38 -30.44
C ILE A 380 40.29 4.29 -29.39
N SER A 381 41.39 3.53 -29.49
CA SER A 381 41.74 2.54 -28.46
C SER A 381 41.95 3.19 -27.08
N LYS A 382 42.65 4.33 -27.03
CA LYS A 382 42.84 5.11 -25.80
C LYS A 382 41.53 5.65 -25.23
N ILE A 383 40.59 6.06 -26.09
CA ILE A 383 39.25 6.50 -25.70
C ILE A 383 38.46 5.33 -25.10
N ALA A 384 38.52 4.13 -25.70
CA ALA A 384 37.89 2.93 -25.18
C ALA A 384 38.48 2.47 -23.83
N GLU A 385 39.81 2.45 -23.70
CA GLU A 385 40.53 2.20 -22.43
C GLU A 385 40.06 3.18 -21.33
N ARG A 386 39.91 4.46 -21.68
CA ARG A 386 39.43 5.52 -20.77
C ARG A 386 37.99 5.27 -20.31
N ARG A 387 37.08 4.90 -21.23
CA ARG A 387 35.70 4.51 -20.90
C ARG A 387 35.69 3.33 -19.93
N SER A 388 36.39 2.25 -20.28
CA SER A 388 36.43 1.03 -19.48
C SER A 388 36.94 1.29 -18.05
N ALA A 389 37.96 2.14 -17.90
CA ALA A 389 38.46 2.56 -16.58
C ALA A 389 37.43 3.36 -15.76
N LEU A 390 36.62 4.23 -16.38
CA LEU A 390 35.55 4.97 -15.68
C LEU A 390 34.38 4.06 -15.27
N VAL A 391 33.95 3.16 -16.16
CA VAL A 391 32.86 2.21 -15.89
C VAL A 391 33.26 1.23 -14.78
N SER A 392 34.42 0.58 -14.89
CA SER A 392 34.92 -0.39 -13.90
C SER A 392 35.28 0.22 -12.53
N SER A 393 35.42 1.55 -12.44
CA SER A 393 35.60 2.27 -11.17
C SER A 393 34.29 2.83 -10.59
N GLY A 394 33.13 2.50 -11.17
CA GLY A 394 31.82 2.91 -10.66
C GLY A 394 31.49 4.41 -10.85
N LYS A 395 32.26 5.12 -11.68
CA LYS A 395 32.15 6.58 -11.87
C LYS A 395 31.03 7.01 -12.83
N VAL A 396 30.22 6.07 -13.30
CA VAL A 396 29.24 6.27 -14.38
C VAL A 396 27.86 5.84 -13.90
N ALA A 397 26.85 6.66 -14.16
CA ALA A 397 25.44 6.28 -14.05
C ALA A 397 24.74 6.40 -15.41
N ASN A 398 23.67 5.63 -15.60
CA ASN A 398 22.91 5.59 -16.84
C ASN A 398 21.47 6.05 -16.62
N ILE A 399 20.95 6.83 -17.56
CA ILE A 399 19.56 7.25 -17.64
C ILE A 399 19.00 6.80 -18.98
N LEU A 400 18.06 5.85 -18.95
CA LEU A 400 17.37 5.36 -20.14
C LEU A 400 15.96 5.96 -20.19
N VAL A 401 15.63 6.62 -21.29
CA VAL A 401 14.30 7.19 -21.55
C VAL A 401 13.54 6.27 -22.49
N VAL A 402 12.49 5.62 -21.97
CA VAL A 402 11.63 4.70 -22.71
C VAL A 402 10.52 5.49 -23.41
N GLU A 403 10.38 5.37 -24.73
CA GLU A 403 9.37 6.12 -25.47
C GLU A 403 7.96 5.52 -25.38
N GLY A 404 6.94 6.37 -25.22
CA GLY A 404 5.54 5.96 -25.06
C GLY A 404 4.90 5.24 -26.26
N ASP A 405 5.48 5.26 -27.46
CA ASP A 405 4.98 4.48 -28.60
C ASP A 405 5.53 3.04 -28.63
N MET A 406 6.65 2.76 -27.97
CA MET A 406 7.26 1.41 -27.88
C MET A 406 6.38 0.38 -27.15
N LEU A 407 5.30 0.84 -26.48
CA LEU A 407 4.40 0.00 -25.68
C LEU A 407 2.95 -0.01 -26.24
N LYS A 408 2.69 0.61 -27.39
CA LYS A 408 1.33 0.71 -27.98
C LYS A 408 1.06 -0.30 -29.09
N THR A 409 2.09 -0.85 -29.71
CA THR A 409 1.95 -2.02 -30.58
C THR A 409 1.76 -3.27 -29.71
N SER A 410 1.04 -4.26 -30.25
CA SER A 410 0.79 -5.56 -29.60
C SER A 410 2.02 -6.46 -29.52
N ASP A 411 3.20 -5.92 -29.81
CA ASP A 411 4.35 -6.65 -30.31
C ASP A 411 5.52 -6.44 -29.34
N SER A 412 6.26 -7.51 -29.03
CA SER A 412 7.26 -7.51 -27.94
C SER A 412 8.47 -6.61 -28.19
N GLU A 413 8.67 -6.14 -29.43
CA GLU A 413 9.89 -5.45 -29.91
C GLU A 413 10.35 -4.27 -29.04
N GLY A 414 9.42 -3.47 -28.51
CA GLY A 414 9.74 -2.33 -27.64
C GLY A 414 10.20 -2.72 -26.23
N THR A 415 9.79 -3.90 -25.74
CA THR A 415 10.30 -4.47 -24.49
C THR A 415 11.58 -5.26 -24.75
N ASP A 416 11.66 -5.98 -25.87
CA ASP A 416 12.84 -6.75 -26.29
C ASP A 416 14.06 -5.84 -26.52
N SER A 417 13.87 -4.65 -27.10
CA SER A 417 14.94 -3.65 -27.24
C SER A 417 15.46 -3.11 -25.91
N LEU A 418 14.57 -2.86 -24.93
CA LEU A 418 14.99 -2.48 -23.57
C LEU A 418 15.74 -3.63 -22.88
N ILE A 419 15.22 -4.86 -22.95
CA ILE A 419 15.86 -6.05 -22.37
C ILE A 419 17.26 -6.25 -22.98
N GLN A 420 17.35 -6.21 -24.32
CA GLN A 420 18.63 -6.29 -25.02
C GLN A 420 19.59 -5.20 -24.51
N ARG A 421 19.11 -3.95 -24.42
CA ARG A 421 19.93 -2.83 -23.95
C ARG A 421 20.43 -3.00 -22.51
N LEU A 422 19.59 -3.53 -21.61
CA LEU A 422 19.97 -3.80 -20.22
C LEU A 422 20.96 -4.96 -20.10
N VAL A 423 20.82 -6.00 -20.93
CA VAL A 423 21.74 -7.16 -20.98
C VAL A 423 23.10 -6.81 -21.61
N GLU A 424 23.13 -5.85 -22.53
CA GLU A 424 24.36 -5.33 -23.14
C GLU A 424 25.20 -4.43 -22.20
N MET A 425 24.68 -4.03 -21.04
CA MET A 425 25.39 -3.12 -20.14
C MET A 425 26.47 -3.84 -19.33
N GLU A 426 27.67 -3.25 -19.29
CA GLU A 426 28.78 -3.76 -18.48
C GLU A 426 28.74 -3.23 -17.03
N ASN A 427 29.24 -4.03 -16.08
CA ASN A 427 29.46 -3.65 -14.68
C ASN A 427 28.20 -3.18 -13.89
N CYS A 428 27.02 -3.67 -14.26
CA CYS A 428 25.71 -3.31 -13.68
C CYS A 428 25.68 -3.23 -12.14
N HIS A 429 26.31 -4.17 -11.43
CA HIS A 429 26.38 -4.20 -9.95
C HIS A 429 26.99 -2.93 -9.31
N THR A 430 27.88 -2.23 -10.01
CA THR A 430 28.44 -0.94 -9.56
C THR A 430 27.73 0.28 -10.13
N THR A 431 27.04 0.15 -11.26
CA THR A 431 26.54 1.26 -12.08
C THR A 431 25.10 1.62 -11.70
N PRO A 432 24.83 2.85 -11.22
CA PRO A 432 23.46 3.28 -10.95
C PRO A 432 22.65 3.46 -12.24
N LEU A 433 21.37 3.08 -12.21
CA LEU A 433 20.47 3.08 -13.36
C LEU A 433 19.17 3.85 -13.04
N ILE A 434 18.76 4.72 -13.96
CA ILE A 434 17.50 5.46 -13.86
C ILE A 434 16.70 5.18 -15.13
N LEU A 435 15.55 4.53 -14.99
CA LEU A 435 14.59 4.30 -16.06
C LEU A 435 13.51 5.38 -15.99
N ILE A 436 13.31 6.13 -17.06
CA ILE A 436 12.22 7.10 -17.21
C ILE A 436 11.19 6.50 -18.16
N CYS A 437 10.01 6.21 -17.62
CA CYS A 437 9.02 5.34 -18.24
C CYS A 437 7.71 6.07 -18.54
N PRO A 438 6.93 5.62 -19.55
CA PRO A 438 5.64 6.22 -19.88
C PRO A 438 4.58 6.10 -18.76
N ASP A 439 3.55 6.93 -18.86
CA ASP A 439 2.39 6.97 -17.95
C ASP A 439 1.78 5.56 -17.69
N ASN A 440 1.52 5.23 -16.42
CA ASN A 440 0.98 3.94 -15.93
C ASN A 440 1.84 2.69 -16.22
N THR A 441 3.13 2.81 -16.52
CA THR A 441 4.00 1.64 -16.82
C THR A 441 4.98 1.24 -15.70
N ILE A 442 5.05 2.02 -14.62
CA ILE A 442 6.03 1.82 -13.53
C ILE A 442 5.95 0.40 -12.94
N GLU A 443 4.75 -0.11 -12.63
CA GLU A 443 4.57 -1.47 -12.08
C GLU A 443 5.04 -2.54 -13.07
N THR A 444 4.79 -2.35 -14.37
CA THR A 444 5.26 -3.26 -15.43
C THR A 444 6.78 -3.33 -15.45
N PHE A 445 7.48 -2.19 -15.39
CA PHE A 445 8.94 -2.15 -15.35
C PHE A 445 9.52 -2.64 -14.02
N GLN A 446 8.88 -2.38 -12.88
CA GLN A 446 9.27 -2.94 -11.58
C GLN A 446 9.18 -4.47 -11.58
N ASN A 447 8.11 -5.04 -12.14
CA ASN A 447 7.96 -6.48 -12.31
C ASN A 447 8.99 -7.04 -13.31
N LEU A 448 9.25 -6.36 -14.43
CA LEU A 448 10.27 -6.76 -15.40
C LEU A 448 11.67 -6.80 -14.79
N MET A 449 12.07 -5.79 -14.01
CA MET A 449 13.35 -5.81 -13.29
C MET A 449 13.39 -6.95 -12.26
N SER A 450 12.36 -7.07 -11.41
CA SER A 450 12.30 -8.07 -10.33
C SER A 450 12.33 -9.52 -10.84
N ASN A 451 11.62 -9.80 -11.93
CA ASN A 451 11.54 -11.14 -12.54
C ASN A 451 12.85 -11.57 -13.23
N ASN A 452 13.76 -10.64 -13.51
CA ASN A 452 15.03 -10.89 -14.19
C ASN A 452 16.26 -10.60 -13.29
N ASP A 453 16.09 -10.69 -11.96
CA ASP A 453 17.15 -10.41 -10.97
C ASP A 453 17.85 -9.04 -11.20
N TYR A 454 17.03 -8.04 -11.52
CA TYR A 454 17.43 -6.68 -11.88
C TYR A 454 18.48 -6.61 -13.01
N PHE A 455 18.60 -7.65 -13.86
CA PHE A 455 19.67 -7.78 -14.88
C PHE A 455 21.09 -7.60 -14.30
N GLY A 456 21.29 -7.98 -13.03
CA GLY A 456 22.57 -7.82 -12.34
C GLY A 456 22.88 -6.39 -11.86
N PHE A 457 21.94 -5.45 -11.96
CA PHE A 457 22.03 -4.16 -11.27
C PHE A 457 21.75 -4.32 -9.77
N ASP A 458 22.39 -3.48 -8.96
CA ASP A 458 22.08 -3.37 -7.54
C ASP A 458 20.69 -2.71 -7.34
N PRO A 459 19.69 -3.39 -6.75
CA PRO A 459 18.33 -2.85 -6.60
C PRO A 459 18.28 -1.53 -5.82
N GLU A 460 19.22 -1.25 -4.91
CA GLU A 460 19.28 0.02 -4.17
C GLU A 460 19.80 1.19 -5.03
N LYS A 461 20.35 0.89 -6.22
CA LYS A 461 20.87 1.86 -7.21
C LYS A 461 20.02 1.94 -8.48
N VAL A 462 18.82 1.33 -8.49
CA VAL A 462 17.87 1.40 -9.60
C VAL A 462 16.69 2.30 -9.24
N TRP A 463 16.46 3.36 -10.02
CA TRP A 463 15.27 4.20 -9.93
C TRP A 463 14.39 4.02 -11.15
N ILE A 464 13.08 3.84 -10.95
CA ILE A 464 12.07 3.83 -12.01
C ILE A 464 11.17 5.04 -11.76
N LEU A 465 11.15 5.97 -12.72
CA LEU A 465 10.45 7.24 -12.65
C LEU A 465 9.42 7.33 -13.78
N GLU A 466 8.33 8.04 -13.52
CA GLU A 466 7.40 8.45 -14.58
C GLU A 466 7.95 9.62 -15.39
N GLU A 467 7.59 9.70 -16.67
CA GLU A 467 7.87 10.85 -17.52
C GLU A 467 7.18 12.14 -17.01
N GLU A 468 7.87 13.29 -17.09
CA GLU A 468 7.31 14.58 -16.69
C GLU A 468 6.15 14.96 -17.63
N LYS A 469 4.96 15.17 -17.06
CA LYS A 469 3.73 15.52 -17.77
C LYS A 469 3.27 16.94 -17.46
N LEU A 470 2.91 17.70 -18.49
CA LEU A 470 2.30 19.03 -18.33
C LEU A 470 0.82 19.04 -18.75
N PRO A 471 -0.02 19.85 -18.07
CA PRO A 471 -1.39 20.11 -18.51
C PRO A 471 -1.47 20.67 -19.94
N VAL A 472 -2.36 20.10 -20.74
CA VAL A 472 -2.76 20.61 -22.04
C VAL A 472 -3.61 21.86 -21.83
N VAL A 473 -3.45 22.89 -22.67
CA VAL A 473 -4.21 24.14 -22.57
C VAL A 473 -4.93 24.46 -23.87
N ASN A 474 -6.01 25.26 -23.83
CA ASN A 474 -6.70 25.68 -25.04
C ASN A 474 -5.82 26.56 -25.96
N SER A 475 -5.99 26.45 -27.28
CA SER A 475 -5.20 27.21 -28.26
C SER A 475 -5.69 28.64 -28.45
N SER A 476 -7.01 28.84 -28.41
CA SER A 476 -7.67 30.15 -28.43
C SER A 476 -7.90 30.64 -27.00
N PRO A 477 -7.18 31.67 -26.52
CA PRO A 477 -7.45 32.23 -25.20
C PRO A 477 -8.80 32.94 -25.21
N GLY A 478 -9.68 32.62 -24.25
CA GLY A 478 -11.04 33.18 -24.16
C GLY A 478 -11.07 34.66 -23.78
N GLU A 479 -12.23 35.16 -23.33
CA GLU A 479 -12.45 36.60 -23.02
C GLU A 479 -11.34 37.24 -22.15
N ASN A 480 -10.78 36.48 -21.21
CA ASN A 480 -9.72 36.91 -20.30
C ASN A 480 -8.30 36.92 -20.92
N LYS A 481 -8.15 36.60 -22.21
CA LYS A 481 -6.87 36.51 -22.94
C LYS A 481 -5.82 35.58 -22.30
N LYS A 482 -6.26 34.57 -21.55
CA LYS A 482 -5.39 33.57 -20.91
C LYS A 482 -5.76 32.16 -21.33
N HIS A 483 -4.74 31.35 -21.60
CA HIS A 483 -4.88 29.94 -21.88
C HIS A 483 -5.35 29.19 -20.62
N LYS A 484 -6.30 28.28 -20.78
CA LYS A 484 -6.90 27.49 -19.71
C LYS A 484 -6.55 26.02 -19.86
N ILE A 485 -6.18 25.39 -18.75
CA ILE A 485 -5.99 23.94 -18.64
C ILE A 485 -7.24 23.22 -19.10
N LEU A 486 -7.09 22.22 -19.95
CA LEU A 486 -8.18 21.33 -20.36
C LEU A 486 -8.37 20.21 -19.34
N MET A 487 -9.61 19.80 -19.11
CA MET A 487 -9.95 18.67 -18.25
C MET A 487 -10.31 17.47 -19.12
N LYS A 488 -9.70 16.31 -18.87
CA LYS A 488 -10.04 15.05 -19.55
C LYS A 488 -11.37 14.49 -19.06
N SER A 489 -11.68 14.71 -17.78
CA SER A 489 -12.98 14.49 -17.18
C SER A 489 -13.20 15.50 -16.05
N PRO A 490 -14.40 15.62 -15.44
CA PRO A 490 -14.63 16.48 -14.28
C PRO A 490 -13.67 16.30 -13.11
N TRP A 491 -12.96 15.16 -13.04
CA TRP A 491 -12.05 14.78 -11.95
C TRP A 491 -10.61 14.54 -12.41
N GLU A 492 -10.31 14.81 -13.69
CA GLU A 492 -9.04 14.41 -14.31
C GLU A 492 -8.52 15.53 -15.22
N ILE A 493 -7.31 16.02 -14.95
CA ILE A 493 -6.64 17.03 -15.78
C ILE A 493 -6.16 16.37 -17.07
N LEU A 494 -6.39 17.00 -18.23
CA LEU A 494 -5.77 16.52 -19.46
C LEU A 494 -4.29 16.90 -19.45
N GLN A 495 -3.40 15.90 -19.39
CA GLN A 495 -1.95 16.09 -19.39
C GLN A 495 -1.31 15.32 -20.54
N THR A 496 -0.14 15.79 -21.00
CA THR A 496 0.68 15.10 -22.00
C THR A 496 2.16 15.13 -21.61
N PRO A 497 2.97 14.15 -22.04
CA PRO A 497 4.39 14.13 -21.74
C PRO A 497 5.15 15.30 -22.34
N VAL A 498 6.08 15.87 -21.57
CA VAL A 498 6.95 16.95 -22.02
C VAL A 498 7.95 16.49 -23.09
N GLY A 499 8.29 15.20 -23.14
CA GLY A 499 9.37 14.67 -23.98
C GLY A 499 10.73 14.72 -23.28
N SER A 500 11.81 14.51 -24.02
CA SER A 500 13.17 14.25 -23.48
C SER A 500 13.73 15.39 -22.61
N GLY A 501 13.27 16.64 -22.78
CA GLY A 501 13.62 17.76 -21.89
C GLY A 501 13.12 17.58 -20.44
N GLY A 502 12.09 16.77 -20.23
CA GLY A 502 11.54 16.44 -18.92
C GLY A 502 12.55 15.79 -17.96
N VAL A 503 13.57 15.10 -18.48
CA VAL A 503 14.65 14.46 -17.70
C VAL A 503 15.31 15.45 -16.72
N ILE A 504 15.57 16.68 -17.17
CA ILE A 504 16.22 17.72 -16.35
C ILE A 504 15.32 18.17 -15.18
N SER A 505 13.99 18.12 -15.36
CA SER A 505 13.02 18.40 -14.30
C SER A 505 12.96 17.26 -13.29
N LEU A 506 12.82 16.02 -13.76
CA LEU A 506 12.76 14.82 -12.90
C LEU A 506 13.99 14.68 -12.00
N LEU A 507 15.19 14.91 -12.55
CA LEU A 507 16.43 14.91 -11.77
C LEU A 507 16.49 16.04 -10.73
N SER A 508 15.82 17.16 -10.98
CA SER A 508 15.72 18.27 -10.04
C SER A 508 14.70 18.05 -8.92
N SER A 509 13.65 17.25 -9.15
CA SER A 509 12.56 17.03 -8.18
C SER A 509 12.82 15.87 -7.21
N HIS A 510 13.63 14.89 -7.61
CA HIS A 510 13.84 13.66 -6.84
C HIS A 510 15.13 13.62 -5.99
N ASN A 511 15.93 14.71 -5.95
CA ASN A 511 17.26 14.77 -5.29
C ASN A 511 18.28 13.70 -5.76
N ILE A 512 18.01 13.01 -6.87
CA ILE A 512 18.85 11.92 -7.40
C ILE A 512 20.30 12.37 -7.64
N MET A 513 20.51 13.61 -8.08
CA MET A 513 21.84 14.18 -8.29
C MET A 513 22.72 14.17 -7.03
N GLU A 514 22.14 14.35 -5.84
CA GLU A 514 22.88 14.30 -4.56
C GLU A 514 23.27 12.85 -4.23
N SER A 515 22.36 11.90 -4.49
CA SER A 515 22.62 10.46 -4.31
C SER A 515 23.72 9.94 -5.24
N LEU A 516 23.65 10.28 -6.54
CA LEU A 516 24.68 9.90 -7.51
C LEU A 516 26.06 10.47 -7.15
N ALA A 517 26.11 11.75 -6.72
CA ALA A 517 27.35 12.37 -6.27
C ALA A 517 27.91 11.70 -5.00
N ALA A 518 27.05 11.29 -4.06
CA ALA A 518 27.46 10.55 -2.88
C ALA A 518 27.97 9.13 -3.19
N MET A 519 27.49 8.51 -4.29
CA MET A 519 28.00 7.24 -4.81
C MET A 519 29.33 7.37 -5.57
N GLY A 520 29.86 8.58 -5.77
CA GLY A 520 31.11 8.82 -6.50
C GLY A 520 30.97 8.86 -8.02
N VAL A 521 29.75 8.99 -8.55
CA VAL A 521 29.51 9.16 -9.98
C VAL A 521 30.09 10.50 -10.44
N GLU A 522 30.89 10.48 -11.51
CA GLU A 522 31.47 11.67 -12.14
C GLU A 522 30.79 12.00 -13.48
N TYR A 523 30.24 10.99 -14.16
CA TYR A 523 29.60 11.11 -15.47
C TYR A 523 28.25 10.40 -15.52
N ILE A 524 27.33 10.96 -16.31
CA ILE A 524 25.97 10.44 -16.51
C ILE A 524 25.72 10.30 -18.01
N GLU A 525 25.49 9.08 -18.48
CA GLU A 525 25.05 8.80 -19.85
C GLU A 525 23.51 8.88 -19.88
N ILE A 526 22.95 9.63 -20.82
CA ILE A 526 21.49 9.79 -20.98
C ILE A 526 21.14 9.43 -22.44
N SER A 527 20.31 8.42 -22.64
CA SER A 527 19.89 8.01 -23.99
C SER A 527 18.44 7.58 -24.07
N SER A 528 17.90 7.59 -25.29
CA SER A 528 16.73 6.77 -25.61
C SER A 528 17.11 5.29 -25.77
N VAL A 529 16.10 4.43 -25.89
CA VAL A 529 16.25 2.96 -25.95
C VAL A 529 16.41 2.43 -27.39
N ASP A 530 16.27 3.29 -28.42
CA ASP A 530 16.28 2.88 -29.83
C ASP A 530 17.63 2.22 -30.27
N GLN A 531 17.54 1.19 -31.11
CA GLN A 531 18.59 0.22 -31.41
C GLN A 531 19.80 0.77 -32.18
N ARG A 532 19.76 2.03 -32.64
CA ARG A 532 20.86 2.68 -33.38
C ARG A 532 22.14 2.88 -32.55
N HIS A 533 22.09 2.62 -31.24
CA HIS A 533 23.17 2.95 -30.31
C HIS A 533 24.38 2.00 -30.30
N ILE A 534 24.33 0.86 -31.00
CA ILE A 534 25.45 -0.09 -31.12
C ILE A 534 26.73 0.65 -31.54
N GLY A 535 27.80 0.51 -30.74
CA GLY A 535 29.09 1.19 -30.94
C GLY A 535 29.20 2.64 -30.44
N GLY A 536 28.20 3.18 -29.72
CA GLY A 536 28.23 4.55 -29.18
C GLY A 536 29.16 4.80 -27.98
N GLU A 537 29.72 3.74 -27.42
CA GLU A 537 30.37 3.68 -26.11
C GLU A 537 31.54 4.65 -25.90
N ASN A 538 32.25 4.98 -26.98
CA ASN A 538 33.44 5.81 -26.93
C ASN A 538 33.17 7.29 -26.59
N LEU A 539 31.91 7.77 -26.58
CA LEU A 539 31.62 9.18 -26.27
C LEU A 539 32.06 9.58 -24.86
N LEU A 540 31.84 8.74 -23.85
CA LEU A 540 32.27 9.01 -22.48
C LEU A 540 33.80 9.19 -22.38
N GLY A 541 34.55 8.29 -23.01
CA GLY A 541 36.02 8.38 -23.04
C GLY A 541 36.50 9.64 -23.78
N LEU A 542 35.77 10.08 -24.82
CA LEU A 542 36.05 11.33 -25.53
C LEU A 542 35.81 12.55 -24.62
N VAL A 543 34.66 12.62 -23.93
CA VAL A 543 34.31 13.70 -23.00
C VAL A 543 35.35 13.87 -21.90
N ASP A 544 35.75 12.76 -21.26
CA ASP A 544 36.77 12.79 -20.22
C ASP A 544 38.14 13.21 -20.80
N SER A 545 38.55 12.65 -21.95
CA SER A 545 39.85 12.97 -22.57
C SER A 545 39.98 14.42 -23.08
N SER A 546 38.85 15.09 -23.32
CA SER A 546 38.77 16.49 -23.79
C SER A 546 38.45 17.50 -22.69
N GLU A 547 38.28 17.04 -21.43
CA GLU A 547 37.83 17.85 -20.29
C GLU A 547 36.51 18.63 -20.60
N ALA A 548 35.66 18.03 -21.42
CA ALA A 548 34.35 18.58 -21.78
C ALA A 548 33.33 18.37 -20.66
N HIS A 549 32.30 19.21 -20.65
CA HIS A 549 31.17 19.07 -19.72
C HIS A 549 30.00 18.29 -20.31
N VAL A 550 29.89 18.30 -21.65
CA VAL A 550 28.87 17.61 -22.43
C VAL A 550 29.52 16.89 -23.61
N GLY A 551 29.12 15.65 -23.85
CA GLY A 551 29.31 14.94 -25.12
C GLY A 551 27.98 14.72 -25.80
N ILE A 552 27.95 14.83 -27.12
CA ILE A 552 26.75 14.60 -27.94
C ILE A 552 27.08 13.61 -29.06
N LYS A 553 26.24 12.58 -29.22
CA LYS A 553 26.30 11.64 -30.34
C LYS A 553 25.34 12.10 -31.45
N THR A 554 25.77 12.02 -32.71
CA THR A 554 24.92 12.29 -33.89
C THR A 554 25.16 11.24 -34.98
N PHE A 555 24.21 11.08 -35.91
CA PHE A 555 24.31 10.14 -37.03
C PHE A 555 23.99 10.85 -38.36
N ASN A 556 24.83 10.69 -39.39
CA ASN A 556 24.54 11.02 -40.79
C ASN A 556 23.85 12.39 -41.07
N GLY A 557 24.25 13.44 -40.36
CA GLY A 557 23.72 14.78 -40.58
C GLY A 557 22.43 15.09 -39.81
N ILE A 558 21.90 16.29 -40.04
CA ILE A 558 21.11 17.00 -39.03
C ILE A 558 19.60 16.76 -39.17
N ASP A 559 19.15 15.52 -38.99
CA ASP A 559 17.73 15.22 -38.77
C ASP A 559 17.47 14.99 -37.27
N GLY A 560 17.32 16.11 -36.58
CA GLY A 560 16.99 16.17 -35.15
C GLY A 560 15.57 15.72 -34.86
N VAL A 561 15.36 14.41 -34.80
CA VAL A 561 14.22 13.80 -34.12
C VAL A 561 14.57 13.68 -32.64
N ASP A 562 13.75 14.22 -31.74
CA ASP A 562 13.97 14.21 -30.28
C ASP A 562 13.97 12.80 -29.63
N ASN A 563 13.74 11.77 -30.47
CA ASN A 563 13.54 10.37 -30.11
C ASN A 563 14.82 9.52 -30.15
N ASP A 564 15.84 9.93 -30.92
CA ASP A 564 17.12 9.22 -31.06
C ASP A 564 18.25 10.11 -30.54
N PHE A 565 18.63 9.90 -29.27
CA PHE A 565 19.62 10.73 -28.61
C PHE A 565 20.51 9.93 -27.67
N TYR A 566 21.77 10.35 -27.59
CA TYR A 566 22.74 9.86 -26.62
C TYR A 566 23.68 11.01 -26.25
N LEU A 567 23.61 11.43 -24.99
CA LEU A 567 24.40 12.50 -24.42
C LEU A 567 25.16 11.98 -23.20
N VAL A 568 26.35 12.52 -22.98
CA VAL A 568 27.12 12.30 -21.75
C VAL A 568 27.29 13.63 -21.05
N PHE A 569 26.95 13.70 -19.77
CA PHE A 569 27.13 14.90 -18.96
C PHE A 569 28.09 14.62 -17.81
N SER A 570 29.00 15.55 -17.53
CA SER A 570 29.69 15.58 -16.22
C SER A 570 28.68 15.91 -15.11
N ILE A 571 28.74 15.20 -13.98
CA ILE A 571 27.76 15.35 -12.88
C ILE A 571 27.68 16.79 -12.35
N ASN A 572 28.82 17.47 -12.29
CA ASN A 572 28.94 18.86 -11.85
C ASN A 572 28.18 19.82 -12.76
N PHE A 573 28.17 19.55 -14.06
CA PHE A 573 27.48 20.37 -15.04
C PHE A 573 25.98 20.06 -15.08
N LEU A 574 25.59 18.78 -15.07
CA LEU A 574 24.17 18.40 -14.99
C LEU A 574 23.51 18.94 -13.70
N THR A 575 24.23 18.93 -12.58
CA THR A 575 23.79 19.54 -11.30
C THR A 575 23.61 21.06 -11.38
N GLN A 576 24.27 21.75 -12.32
CA GLN A 576 24.02 23.17 -12.59
C GLN A 576 22.81 23.37 -13.50
N LEU A 577 22.55 22.44 -14.43
CA LEU A 577 21.36 22.44 -15.30
C LEU A 577 20.07 22.15 -14.52
N THR A 578 20.05 21.17 -13.62
CA THR A 578 18.87 20.86 -12.79
C THR A 578 18.46 22.05 -11.91
N LYS A 579 19.44 22.78 -11.34
CA LYS A 579 19.21 24.07 -10.64
C LYS A 579 18.63 25.18 -11.52
N ARG A 580 18.61 24.99 -12.85
CA ARG A 580 18.04 25.87 -13.87
C ARG A 580 16.91 25.19 -14.66
N ALA A 581 16.30 24.12 -14.15
CA ALA A 581 15.20 23.41 -14.84
C ALA A 581 14.02 24.34 -15.21
N ASN A 582 13.81 25.41 -14.46
CA ASN A 582 12.85 26.49 -14.79
C ASN A 582 13.26 27.39 -15.97
N LYS A 583 14.33 27.06 -16.70
CA LYS A 583 14.76 27.69 -17.95
C LYS A 583 14.68 26.76 -19.16
N LEU A 584 14.15 25.54 -19.01
CA LEU A 584 13.88 24.66 -20.14
C LEU A 584 13.00 25.40 -21.16
N THR A 585 13.42 25.40 -22.43
CA THR A 585 12.59 25.98 -23.50
C THR A 585 11.50 24.99 -23.86
N PHE A 586 10.28 25.50 -24.06
CA PHE A 586 9.15 24.70 -24.52
C PHE A 586 8.77 25.04 -25.95
N HIS A 587 8.02 24.16 -26.59
CA HIS A 587 7.37 24.38 -27.86
C HIS A 587 5.89 24.05 -27.68
N ALA A 588 5.03 25.02 -27.96
CA ALA A 588 3.59 24.84 -27.98
C ALA A 588 3.19 24.16 -29.30
N VAL A 589 2.86 22.88 -29.23
CA VAL A 589 2.48 22.05 -30.37
C VAL A 589 0.95 22.06 -30.49
N LEU A 590 0.46 22.62 -31.60
CA LEU A 590 -0.97 22.74 -31.86
C LEU A 590 -1.58 21.35 -32.13
N ARG A 591 -2.63 21.00 -31.37
CA ARG A 591 -3.25 19.66 -31.30
C ARG A 591 -4.78 19.73 -31.17
N SER A 592 -5.44 18.65 -31.53
CA SER A 592 -6.89 18.48 -31.42
C SER A 592 -7.18 17.49 -30.29
N ASN A 593 -7.74 17.98 -29.19
CA ASN A 593 -7.96 17.19 -27.98
C ASN A 593 -9.42 17.31 -27.49
N GLN A 594 -10.06 16.15 -27.30
CA GLN A 594 -11.32 16.06 -26.57
C GLN A 594 -11.10 16.44 -25.11
N HIS A 595 -12.06 17.15 -24.53
CA HIS A 595 -12.02 17.60 -23.14
C HIS A 595 -13.43 17.88 -22.63
N VAL A 596 -13.57 18.12 -21.33
CA VAL A 596 -14.82 18.49 -20.67
C VAL A 596 -14.71 19.93 -20.15
N GLU A 597 -15.75 20.72 -20.37
CA GLU A 597 -15.87 22.09 -19.84
C GLU A 597 -17.13 22.24 -18.98
N MET A 598 -17.09 23.16 -18.01
CA MET A 598 -18.25 23.51 -17.18
C MET A 598 -19.06 24.62 -17.85
N VAL A 599 -20.16 24.27 -18.50
CA VAL A 599 -21.05 25.20 -19.21
C VAL A 599 -22.39 25.27 -18.46
N ASP A 600 -22.85 26.48 -18.10
CA ASP A 600 -24.10 26.71 -17.36
C ASP A 600 -24.29 25.90 -16.06
N LYS A 601 -23.17 25.48 -15.44
CA LYS A 601 -23.06 24.60 -14.24
C LYS A 601 -23.27 23.11 -14.49
N GLU A 602 -23.32 22.69 -15.75
CA GLU A 602 -23.27 21.30 -16.16
C GLU A 602 -21.95 21.00 -16.87
N TRP A 603 -21.50 19.74 -16.82
CA TRP A 603 -20.29 19.32 -17.53
C TRP A 603 -20.66 18.91 -18.95
N ALA A 604 -20.01 19.51 -19.94
CA ALA A 604 -20.23 19.26 -21.35
C ALA A 604 -18.97 18.67 -22.01
N ASP A 605 -19.14 17.57 -22.75
CA ASP A 605 -18.07 16.97 -23.55
C ASP A 605 -17.85 17.79 -24.83
N ILE A 606 -16.63 18.28 -25.02
CA ILE A 606 -16.23 19.10 -26.17
C ILE A 606 -15.41 18.25 -27.13
N THR A 607 -16.02 17.88 -28.26
CA THR A 607 -15.32 17.26 -29.40
C THR A 607 -14.96 18.35 -30.43
N PRO A 608 -13.67 18.70 -30.59
CA PRO A 608 -13.27 19.77 -31.49
C PRO A 608 -13.28 19.34 -32.97
N SER A 609 -13.69 20.24 -33.87
CA SER A 609 -13.66 20.06 -35.32
C SER A 609 -12.34 20.52 -35.98
N SER A 610 -11.48 21.19 -35.22
CA SER A 610 -10.16 21.68 -35.62
C SER A 610 -9.24 21.80 -34.41
N HIS A 611 -7.96 22.13 -34.60
CA HIS A 611 -7.00 22.17 -33.49
C HIS A 611 -7.38 23.21 -32.42
N ASN A 612 -7.74 22.74 -31.23
CA ASN A 612 -8.29 23.52 -30.13
C ASN A 612 -7.33 23.66 -28.93
N SER A 613 -6.13 23.07 -28.99
CA SER A 613 -5.24 22.93 -27.84
C SER A 613 -3.76 23.06 -28.16
N TYR A 614 -2.95 23.41 -27.16
CA TYR A 614 -1.50 23.32 -27.18
C TYR A 614 -1.04 22.23 -26.20
N GLU A 615 -0.26 21.28 -26.73
CA GLU A 615 0.61 20.40 -25.94
C GLU A 615 1.99 21.06 -25.81
N PHE A 616 2.63 20.92 -24.65
CA PHE A 616 3.95 21.50 -24.42
C PHE A 616 5.04 20.44 -24.53
N ARG A 617 5.94 20.58 -25.50
CA ARG A 617 7.08 19.68 -25.69
C ARG A 617 8.40 20.40 -25.43
N SER A 618 9.39 19.69 -24.89
CA SER A 618 10.75 20.20 -24.65
C SER A 618 11.76 19.11 -25.04
N SER A 619 12.78 19.53 -25.77
CA SER A 619 13.92 18.70 -26.19
C SER A 619 14.96 18.63 -25.08
N ILE A 620 15.61 17.47 -24.88
CA ILE A 620 16.77 17.38 -23.98
C ILE A 620 17.91 18.32 -24.44
N TYR A 621 18.07 18.52 -25.75
CA TYR A 621 19.06 19.43 -26.29
C TYR A 621 18.81 20.90 -25.90
N SER A 622 17.58 21.28 -25.55
CA SER A 622 17.28 22.66 -25.13
C SER A 622 17.99 23.10 -23.85
N CYS A 623 18.42 22.15 -22.99
CA CYS A 623 19.24 22.48 -21.82
C CYS A 623 20.64 23.01 -22.18
N LEU A 624 21.04 22.87 -23.45
CA LEU A 624 22.32 23.36 -23.98
C LEU A 624 22.27 24.85 -24.39
N GLU A 625 21.12 25.52 -24.30
CA GLU A 625 21.01 26.95 -24.59
C GLU A 625 21.90 27.79 -23.65
N GLY A 626 22.80 28.57 -24.25
CA GLY A 626 23.79 29.37 -23.51
C GLY A 626 24.98 28.58 -22.95
N CYS A 627 25.18 27.33 -23.38
CA CYS A 627 26.40 26.57 -23.07
C CYS A 627 27.59 27.04 -23.91
N SER A 628 28.78 27.04 -23.30
CA SER A 628 30.01 27.45 -23.96
C SER A 628 30.52 26.32 -24.85
N LEU A 629 30.76 26.60 -26.14
CA LEU A 629 31.08 25.57 -27.14
C LEU A 629 32.44 24.89 -26.89
N ASP A 630 33.37 25.54 -26.19
CA ASP A 630 34.65 24.95 -25.75
C ASP A 630 34.50 23.85 -24.69
N LYS A 631 33.29 23.68 -24.12
CA LYS A 631 32.95 22.64 -23.13
C LYS A 631 31.96 21.60 -23.65
N VAL A 632 31.76 21.54 -24.96
CA VAL A 632 30.95 20.53 -25.64
C VAL A 632 31.84 19.79 -26.64
N CYS A 633 31.75 18.47 -26.71
CA CYS A 633 32.33 17.67 -27.79
C CYS A 633 31.24 16.93 -28.55
N VAL A 634 31.45 16.70 -29.86
CA VAL A 634 30.47 16.05 -30.73
C VAL A 634 31.10 14.84 -31.39
N MET A 635 30.49 13.67 -31.22
CA MET A 635 30.85 12.43 -31.92
C MET A 635 29.83 12.18 -33.02
N GLU A 636 30.23 12.43 -34.26
CA GLU A 636 29.40 12.20 -35.44
C GLU A 636 29.72 10.83 -36.03
N ILE A 637 28.73 9.95 -36.07
CA ILE A 637 28.81 8.69 -36.82
C ILE A 637 28.45 8.96 -38.27
N VAL A 638 29.39 8.66 -39.15
CA VAL A 638 29.23 8.66 -40.62
C VAL A 638 29.26 7.22 -41.12
N ASP A 639 28.54 6.88 -42.18
CA ASP A 639 28.58 5.52 -42.77
C ASP A 639 30.00 5.10 -43.22
#